data_AF-A0A661Q4V3-F1
#
_entry.id   AF-A0A661Q4V3-F1
#
_cell.length_a   1.000
_cell.length_b   1.000
_cell.length_c   1.000
_cell.angle_alpha   90.00
_cell.angle_beta   90.00
_cell.angle_gamma   90.00
#
_symmetry.space_group_name_H-M   'P 1'
#
loop_
_entity.id
_entity.type
_entity.pdbx_description
1 polymer ?
#
loop_
_entity_poly.entity_id
_entity_poly.type
_entity_poly.pdbx_seq_one_letter_code
_entity_poly.pdbx_strand_id
1 'polypeptide(L)'
;MVSGVENGITYYARSIDDFTIQVFASEEHAVAAGSTGLINITRSEIRIVQRPDVASQVGASTGSFVFLGSEADITIASIVAGPIGNRDSEVRIKTKGGIYSSGNPTVTNIIGGDLILEAARAGIGADGAALTLDMSLAARLTARAEKGIFISELDGDLYVDTIFSPERIDLFAEGSILDAFAGNYLNIRTETLNLSAGTGAGDNGSIGTADNFLDINLYAPGIVNARADEDIYLFETAGDMNVGTVISNFSDVSLRAAVSIFDQEDELIADVTGNNITLEAQLGGIGATGNDLDIDSSYSASGNFNSTSVANVYLTEVDGDLRIDQITTDAASTAFIGSDGAILNGRFDDEDNLISGSAWLFADGNIGADSHLLRTSIGRLEGLSVHGGVYLLNTGHVAIGGVGDGYDGIVAEGFVQIIASSPVTVSESVVAAGIHIVATDDDIDGTPATNDDLIVEDGVTLNAFAGDITLCAGDDLIVSVGSTLTATESILLTGDCTYPAATYVADAAGSVIDLQGVIEASTLIVSGGSDNDTVILTHLAANMPATINLGAGDDQLSVGSMATELTNSGGVVEGILSLLTVNGGAGIDTLSVDDSGDDTDQSMTFTSSLITGLGMAEGIAYATVEQIDIASGSGNNTVNVQSTLEGTGTTIIANAGDDTFNISSDAPINSGTLDGIDGELHLDGGAGDNTLNISDRGNSSGLTGVVLDETGISGLGDSGSGNITYEASGSFGGGLNFGFGSGDDNITVIGTRPAAVTTLHMGAGNDSVEIRDESAVDDGLLVIFGEAGDDNLSGSTWNSDLILLGDSGTAIYNGEKNSENLRSIATDNATSGGSDMLQGGSGNDVLLGGLGAD
;
A
#
# COMPACT_ATOMS: atom_id res chain seq x y z
N MET A 1 -45.94 -65.40 19.24
CA MET A 1 -46.76 -65.56 20.47
C MET A 1 -46.30 -66.82 21.18
N VAL A 2 -45.72 -66.71 22.38
CA VAL A 2 -45.50 -67.89 23.23
C VAL A 2 -46.84 -68.23 23.88
N SER A 3 -47.37 -69.41 23.56
CA SER A 3 -48.61 -69.89 24.17
C SER A 3 -48.40 -70.13 25.67
N GLY A 4 -49.25 -69.57 26.53
CA GLY A 4 -49.23 -69.82 27.99
C GLY A 4 -48.61 -68.73 28.88
N VAL A 5 -48.34 -67.53 28.36
CA VAL A 5 -47.81 -66.39 29.15
C VAL A 5 -48.83 -65.24 29.16
N GLU A 6 -49.25 -64.80 30.35
CA GLU A 6 -50.22 -63.70 30.57
C GLU A 6 -49.54 -62.34 30.81
N ASN A 7 -50.17 -61.26 30.33
CA ASN A 7 -49.63 -59.90 30.44
C ASN A 7 -49.64 -59.38 31.90
N GLY A 8 -48.55 -58.75 32.35
CA GLY A 8 -48.42 -58.19 33.70
C GLY A 8 -48.06 -59.19 34.81
N ILE A 9 -47.75 -60.45 34.47
CA ILE A 9 -47.29 -61.47 35.42
C ILE A 9 -45.78 -61.71 35.24
N THR A 10 -45.04 -61.72 36.34
CA THR A 10 -43.61 -62.05 36.38
C THR A 10 -43.43 -63.56 36.26
N TYR A 11 -42.65 -63.99 35.27
CA TYR A 11 -42.27 -65.39 35.11
C TYR A 11 -40.76 -65.55 35.25
N TYR A 12 -40.35 -66.67 35.85
CA TYR A 12 -38.95 -67.02 36.13
C TYR A 12 -38.53 -68.09 35.13
N ALA A 13 -37.44 -67.90 34.39
CA ALA A 13 -37.00 -68.89 33.41
C ALA A 13 -35.69 -69.59 33.79
N ARG A 14 -35.55 -70.85 33.33
CA ARG A 14 -34.39 -71.72 33.52
C ARG A 14 -33.92 -72.21 32.14
N SER A 15 -32.64 -72.10 31.83
CA SER A 15 -32.05 -72.84 30.71
C SER A 15 -32.01 -74.32 31.09
N ILE A 16 -32.63 -75.17 30.26
CA ILE A 16 -32.66 -76.63 30.46
C ILE A 16 -31.66 -77.35 29.54
N ASP A 17 -31.27 -76.71 28.44
CA ASP A 17 -30.14 -77.09 27.59
C ASP A 17 -29.67 -75.87 26.77
N ASP A 18 -28.66 -76.08 25.92
CA ASP A 18 -28.01 -75.07 25.08
C ASP A 18 -28.96 -74.29 24.16
N PHE A 19 -30.19 -74.79 23.94
CA PHE A 19 -31.15 -74.19 23.01
C PHE A 19 -32.58 -74.02 23.59
N THR A 20 -32.80 -74.39 24.85
CA THR A 20 -34.14 -74.46 25.43
C THR A 20 -34.22 -73.74 26.78
N ILE A 21 -35.19 -72.83 26.91
CA ILE A 21 -35.54 -72.15 28.17
C ILE A 21 -36.94 -72.60 28.59
N GLN A 22 -37.11 -72.94 29.86
CA GLN A 22 -38.39 -73.28 30.47
C GLN A 22 -38.83 -72.18 31.43
N VAL A 23 -40.10 -71.77 31.33
CA VAL A 23 -40.68 -70.65 32.07
C VAL A 23 -41.53 -71.16 33.26
N PHE A 24 -41.39 -70.55 34.43
CA PHE A 24 -42.03 -70.90 35.70
C PHE A 24 -42.81 -69.72 36.27
N ALA A 25 -43.91 -70.00 36.96
CA ALA A 25 -44.75 -68.97 37.59
C ALA A 25 -44.24 -68.50 38.98
N SER A 26 -43.16 -69.09 39.51
CA SER A 26 -42.56 -68.69 40.80
C SER A 26 -41.05 -68.96 40.85
N GLU A 27 -40.33 -68.11 41.62
CA GLU A 27 -38.87 -68.14 41.77
C GLU A 27 -38.36 -69.50 42.28
N GLU A 28 -39.06 -70.04 43.29
CA GLU A 28 -38.72 -71.30 43.95
C GLU A 28 -38.65 -72.50 42.98
N HIS A 29 -39.40 -72.46 41.87
CA HIS A 29 -39.37 -73.53 40.85
C HIS A 29 -38.27 -73.35 39.80
N ALA A 30 -37.71 -72.15 39.66
CA ALA A 30 -36.61 -71.89 38.74
C ALA A 30 -35.23 -72.19 39.36
N VAL A 31 -35.14 -72.31 40.69
CA VAL A 31 -33.88 -72.45 41.43
C VAL A 31 -33.69 -73.88 41.97
N ALA A 32 -32.88 -74.70 41.27
CA ALA A 32 -32.31 -75.93 41.83
C ALA A 32 -30.79 -75.79 41.97
N ALA A 33 -30.19 -76.49 42.95
CA ALA A 33 -28.80 -76.31 43.33
C ALA A 33 -27.81 -76.60 42.18
N GLY A 34 -27.10 -75.56 41.72
CA GLY A 34 -25.91 -75.69 40.86
C GLY A 34 -25.72 -74.65 39.75
N SER A 35 -26.77 -74.01 39.23
CA SER A 35 -26.80 -72.92 38.20
C SER A 35 -28.29 -72.57 38.00
N THR A 36 -28.79 -71.37 37.66
CA THR A 36 -28.65 -70.58 36.41
C THR A 36 -29.27 -69.18 36.62
N GLY A 37 -28.96 -68.22 35.75
CA GLY A 37 -29.41 -66.82 35.82
C GLY A 37 -30.93 -66.60 35.74
N LEU A 38 -31.37 -65.46 36.29
CA LEU A 38 -32.75 -64.99 36.22
C LEU A 38 -33.06 -64.50 34.80
N ILE A 39 -34.10 -65.06 34.19
CA ILE A 39 -34.68 -64.59 32.94
C ILE A 39 -36.11 -64.14 33.26
N ASN A 40 -36.41 -62.85 33.09
CA ASN A 40 -37.75 -62.29 33.23
C ASN A 40 -38.29 -61.99 31.83
N ILE A 41 -39.38 -62.67 31.43
CA ILE A 41 -39.98 -62.54 30.09
C ILE A 41 -41.42 -62.10 30.25
N THR A 42 -41.75 -60.93 29.69
CA THR A 42 -43.11 -60.50 29.42
C THR A 42 -43.29 -60.29 27.91
N ARG A 43 -44.52 -60.04 27.42
CA ARG A 43 -44.74 -59.72 26.00
C ARG A 43 -44.01 -58.45 25.54
N SER A 44 -43.67 -57.56 26.48
CA SER A 44 -43.05 -56.26 26.26
C SER A 44 -41.57 -56.18 26.66
N GLU A 45 -41.02 -57.14 27.41
CA GLU A 45 -39.67 -57.03 28.01
C GLU A 45 -38.97 -58.41 28.13
N ILE A 46 -37.69 -58.49 27.77
CA ILE A 46 -36.77 -59.61 28.10
C ILE A 46 -35.60 -59.06 28.94
N ARG A 47 -35.36 -59.65 30.12
CA ARG A 47 -34.13 -59.46 30.91
C ARG A 47 -33.31 -60.75 30.96
N ILE A 48 -32.03 -60.71 30.57
CA ILE A 48 -31.09 -61.85 30.68
C ILE A 48 -29.84 -61.40 31.44
N VAL A 49 -29.43 -62.13 32.47
CA VAL A 49 -28.16 -61.92 33.19
C VAL A 49 -27.28 -63.17 33.05
N GLN A 50 -26.21 -63.10 32.27
CA GLN A 50 -25.29 -64.21 32.00
C GLN A 50 -24.14 -64.25 33.04
N ARG A 51 -23.74 -65.47 33.46
CA ARG A 51 -22.59 -65.76 34.34
C ARG A 51 -21.46 -66.48 33.57
N PRO A 52 -20.19 -66.40 34.03
CA PRO A 52 -18.96 -66.42 33.21
C PRO A 52 -18.56 -67.70 32.44
N ASP A 53 -19.40 -68.74 32.35
CA ASP A 53 -18.90 -70.09 32.01
C ASP A 53 -19.28 -70.62 30.61
N VAL A 54 -19.96 -69.84 29.74
CA VAL A 54 -20.26 -70.28 28.35
C VAL A 54 -20.25 -69.11 27.37
N ALA A 55 -19.38 -69.16 26.35
CA ALA A 55 -19.38 -68.24 25.22
C ALA A 55 -20.53 -68.62 24.26
N SER A 56 -21.68 -67.96 24.39
CA SER A 56 -22.85 -68.16 23.53
C SER A 56 -23.21 -66.87 22.81
N GLN A 57 -23.54 -66.96 21.51
CA GLN A 57 -24.15 -65.87 20.77
C GLN A 57 -25.54 -65.57 21.35
N VAL A 58 -25.86 -64.28 21.53
CA VAL A 58 -27.12 -63.83 22.11
C VAL A 58 -28.05 -63.34 21.01
N GLY A 59 -29.23 -63.96 20.92
CA GLY A 59 -30.33 -63.50 20.09
C GLY A 59 -31.60 -63.27 20.91
N ALA A 60 -32.30 -62.17 20.68
CA ALA A 60 -33.53 -61.82 21.40
C ALA A 60 -34.51 -61.04 20.50
N SER A 61 -35.80 -61.32 20.60
CA SER A 61 -36.83 -60.57 19.87
C SER A 61 -38.04 -60.28 20.76
N THR A 62 -38.42 -59.00 20.91
CA THR A 62 -39.52 -58.53 21.76
C THR A 62 -40.35 -57.46 21.06
N GLY A 63 -41.48 -57.06 21.65
CA GLY A 63 -42.32 -55.99 21.11
C GLY A 63 -41.90 -54.58 21.50
N SER A 64 -41.03 -54.39 22.49
CA SER A 64 -40.69 -53.05 23.00
C SER A 64 -39.31 -52.98 23.65
N PHE A 65 -38.98 -53.84 24.62
CA PHE A 65 -37.76 -53.67 25.42
C PHE A 65 -36.88 -54.91 25.43
N VAL A 66 -35.56 -54.73 25.27
CA VAL A 66 -34.54 -55.77 25.47
C VAL A 66 -33.48 -55.25 26.41
N PHE A 67 -33.32 -55.90 27.56
CA PHE A 67 -32.34 -55.51 28.58
C PHE A 67 -31.39 -56.68 28.88
N LEU A 68 -30.11 -56.53 28.57
CA LEU A 68 -29.10 -57.58 28.72
C LEU A 68 -28.01 -57.16 29.71
N GLY A 69 -27.61 -58.10 30.56
CA GLY A 69 -26.52 -57.95 31.51
C GLY A 69 -25.55 -59.12 31.45
N SER A 70 -24.25 -58.88 31.56
CA SER A 70 -23.25 -59.97 31.67
C SER A 70 -22.02 -59.56 32.48
N GLU A 71 -21.42 -60.51 33.19
CA GLU A 71 -20.11 -60.35 33.83
C GLU A 71 -18.92 -60.67 32.89
N ALA A 72 -19.21 -61.18 31.68
CA ALA A 72 -18.25 -61.52 30.63
C ALA A 72 -18.65 -60.84 29.31
N ASP A 73 -17.93 -61.12 28.24
CA ASP A 73 -18.24 -60.62 26.91
C ASP A 73 -19.60 -61.15 26.43
N ILE A 74 -20.35 -60.34 25.69
CA ILE A 74 -21.53 -60.75 24.95
C ILE A 74 -21.21 -60.67 23.46
N THR A 75 -21.49 -61.75 22.74
CA THR A 75 -21.49 -61.74 21.27
C THR A 75 -22.95 -61.69 20.78
N ILE A 76 -23.33 -60.61 20.11
CA ILE A 76 -24.70 -60.37 19.62
C ILE A 76 -24.86 -61.00 18.24
N ALA A 77 -25.84 -61.90 18.11
CA ALA A 77 -26.26 -62.43 16.82
C ALA A 77 -27.38 -61.61 16.20
N SER A 78 -28.47 -61.39 16.93
CA SER A 78 -29.58 -60.55 16.48
C SER A 78 -30.47 -60.17 17.65
N ILE A 79 -30.62 -58.88 17.90
CA ILE A 79 -31.54 -58.30 18.87
C ILE A 79 -32.58 -57.51 18.10
N VAL A 80 -33.86 -57.74 18.38
CA VAL A 80 -34.97 -57.01 17.76
C VAL A 80 -35.92 -56.55 18.87
N ALA A 81 -36.01 -55.24 19.09
CA ALA A 81 -36.93 -54.64 20.05
C ALA A 81 -38.00 -53.85 19.31
N GLY A 82 -39.21 -54.42 19.20
CA GLY A 82 -40.32 -53.83 18.46
C GLY A 82 -40.27 -54.05 16.95
N PRO A 83 -41.35 -53.72 16.23
CA PRO A 83 -41.29 -53.62 14.77
C PRO A 83 -40.41 -52.43 14.36
N ILE A 84 -39.78 -52.53 13.19
CA ILE A 84 -39.01 -51.43 12.57
C ILE A 84 -39.86 -50.16 12.58
N GLY A 85 -39.29 -49.05 13.09
CA GLY A 85 -39.96 -47.75 13.22
C GLY A 85 -40.71 -47.51 14.53
N ASN A 86 -40.65 -48.42 15.51
CA ASN A 86 -41.24 -48.20 16.83
C ASN A 86 -40.33 -47.35 17.74
N ARG A 87 -40.62 -46.05 17.83
CA ARG A 87 -39.89 -45.09 18.69
C ARG A 87 -39.98 -45.38 20.19
N ASP A 88 -40.97 -46.13 20.64
CA ASP A 88 -41.14 -46.46 22.07
C ASP A 88 -40.34 -47.71 22.51
N SER A 89 -39.50 -48.25 21.63
CA SER A 89 -38.66 -49.41 21.92
C SER A 89 -37.28 -49.01 22.44
N GLU A 90 -36.70 -49.83 23.33
CA GLU A 90 -35.36 -49.59 23.88
C GLU A 90 -34.57 -50.90 23.95
N VAL A 91 -33.29 -50.84 23.61
CA VAL A 91 -32.32 -51.90 23.84
C VAL A 91 -31.25 -51.38 24.80
N ARG A 92 -31.05 -52.07 25.93
CA ARG A 92 -30.03 -51.74 26.92
C ARG A 92 -29.13 -52.94 27.17
N ILE A 93 -27.84 -52.81 26.92
CA ILE A 93 -26.86 -53.89 27.11
C ILE A 93 -25.74 -53.36 27.98
N LYS A 94 -25.57 -53.95 29.17
CA LYS A 94 -24.55 -53.55 30.12
C LYS A 94 -23.71 -54.75 30.53
N THR A 95 -22.43 -54.74 30.22
CA THR A 95 -21.53 -55.86 30.46
C THR A 95 -20.29 -55.42 31.23
N LYS A 96 -19.71 -56.35 32.01
CA LYS A 96 -18.37 -56.17 32.57
C LYS A 96 -17.28 -56.44 31.52
N GLY A 97 -17.56 -57.31 30.54
CA GLY A 97 -16.71 -57.58 29.38
C GLY A 97 -17.00 -56.62 28.22
N GLY A 98 -16.88 -57.13 26.99
CA GLY A 98 -17.17 -56.43 25.74
C GLY A 98 -18.52 -56.79 25.12
N ILE A 99 -18.95 -56.00 24.14
CA ILE A 99 -20.17 -56.22 23.36
C ILE A 99 -19.75 -56.38 21.91
N TYR A 100 -19.81 -57.57 21.33
CA TYR A 100 -19.24 -57.87 20.02
C TYR A 100 -20.28 -58.36 19.03
N SER A 101 -20.05 -58.13 17.73
CA SER A 101 -20.83 -58.75 16.66
C SER A 101 -20.53 -60.25 16.53
N SER A 102 -21.54 -61.08 16.23
CA SER A 102 -21.33 -62.50 15.94
C SER A 102 -20.84 -62.81 14.52
N GLY A 103 -20.81 -61.80 13.64
CA GLY A 103 -20.25 -61.92 12.29
C GLY A 103 -21.15 -61.40 11.15
N ASN A 104 -20.47 -61.11 10.03
CA ASN A 104 -20.83 -60.37 8.81
C ASN A 104 -21.30 -58.92 9.04
N PRO A 105 -20.51 -57.89 8.67
CA PRO A 105 -20.89 -56.47 8.80
C PRO A 105 -22.13 -56.07 7.98
N THR A 106 -22.67 -56.94 7.13
CA THR A 106 -23.90 -56.67 6.37
C THR A 106 -25.17 -57.22 7.02
N VAL A 107 -25.08 -57.83 8.21
CA VAL A 107 -26.24 -58.36 8.93
C VAL A 107 -26.41 -57.56 10.20
N THR A 108 -27.56 -56.91 10.36
CA THR A 108 -27.86 -56.08 11.53
C THR A 108 -27.84 -56.88 12.83
N ASN A 109 -27.02 -56.46 13.78
CA ASN A 109 -26.95 -57.06 15.11
C ASN A 109 -28.07 -56.58 16.02
N ILE A 110 -28.47 -55.30 15.94
CA ILE A 110 -29.51 -54.72 16.78
C ILE A 110 -30.49 -53.90 15.93
N ILE A 111 -31.78 -54.27 15.99
CA ILE A 111 -32.90 -53.53 15.42
C ILE A 111 -33.76 -53.02 16.59
N GLY A 112 -34.03 -51.72 16.66
CA GLY A 112 -34.85 -51.17 17.75
C GLY A 112 -34.87 -49.65 17.81
N GLY A 113 -35.44 -49.10 18.89
CA GLY A 113 -35.42 -47.67 19.20
C GLY A 113 -34.18 -47.28 19.99
N ASP A 114 -34.35 -46.55 21.09
CA ASP A 114 -33.23 -46.01 21.88
C ASP A 114 -32.27 -47.12 22.34
N LEU A 115 -30.97 -46.86 22.21
CA LEU A 115 -29.91 -47.84 22.42
C LEU A 115 -28.92 -47.38 23.48
N ILE A 116 -28.76 -48.18 24.53
CA ILE A 116 -27.78 -47.93 25.60
C ILE A 116 -26.81 -49.11 25.70
N LEU A 117 -25.55 -48.89 25.35
CA LEU A 117 -24.49 -49.89 25.36
C LEU A 117 -23.40 -49.51 26.38
N GLU A 118 -23.07 -50.42 27.30
CA GLU A 118 -21.98 -50.20 28.26
C GLU A 118 -21.11 -51.46 28.37
N ALA A 119 -19.82 -51.33 28.08
CA ALA A 119 -18.79 -52.36 28.18
C ALA A 119 -17.71 -51.91 29.18
N ALA A 120 -17.71 -52.47 30.39
CA ALA A 120 -16.90 -51.89 31.48
C ALA A 120 -15.39 -52.10 31.35
N ARG A 121 -14.92 -53.16 30.66
CA ARG A 121 -13.48 -53.52 30.59
C ARG A 121 -12.93 -53.81 29.19
N ALA A 122 -13.75 -53.60 28.18
CA ALA A 122 -13.44 -53.97 26.81
C ALA A 122 -14.16 -53.01 25.84
N GLY A 123 -14.24 -53.39 24.57
CA GLY A 123 -14.84 -52.56 23.52
C GLY A 123 -16.31 -52.89 23.24
N ILE A 124 -16.93 -52.02 22.45
CA ILE A 124 -18.20 -52.26 21.77
C ILE A 124 -17.87 -52.39 20.29
N GLY A 125 -18.16 -53.53 19.67
CA GLY A 125 -17.60 -53.88 18.37
C GLY A 125 -16.08 -54.09 18.42
N ALA A 126 -15.47 -54.30 17.26
CA ALA A 126 -14.03 -54.35 17.09
C ALA A 126 -13.64 -53.78 15.72
N ASP A 127 -12.37 -53.41 15.55
CA ASP A 127 -11.83 -53.00 14.25
C ASP A 127 -12.05 -54.09 13.19
N GLY A 128 -12.60 -53.72 12.03
CA GLY A 128 -13.05 -54.64 10.98
C GLY A 128 -14.27 -55.52 11.33
N ALA A 129 -14.86 -55.35 12.51
CA ALA A 129 -16.01 -56.10 13.01
C ALA A 129 -16.93 -55.21 13.88
N ALA A 130 -17.41 -54.10 13.29
CA ALA A 130 -18.31 -53.16 13.94
C ALA A 130 -19.62 -53.84 14.40
N LEU A 131 -20.21 -53.32 15.46
CA LEU A 131 -21.55 -53.68 15.87
C LEU A 131 -22.55 -52.97 14.95
N THR A 132 -23.33 -53.74 14.19
CA THR A 132 -24.25 -53.21 13.18
C THR A 132 -25.64 -52.95 13.74
N LEU A 133 -26.22 -51.82 13.39
CA LEU A 133 -27.46 -51.28 13.93
C LEU A 133 -28.47 -50.96 12.80
N ASP A 134 -29.75 -51.00 13.14
CA ASP A 134 -30.91 -50.51 12.37
C ASP A 134 -31.83 -49.82 13.38
N MET A 135 -31.56 -48.54 13.61
CA MET A 135 -32.20 -47.72 14.61
C MET A 135 -33.47 -47.08 14.05
N SER A 136 -34.54 -47.09 14.85
CA SER A 136 -35.78 -46.41 14.48
C SER A 136 -35.54 -44.90 14.31
N LEU A 137 -36.26 -44.26 13.39
CA LEU A 137 -36.12 -42.83 13.11
C LEU A 137 -36.04 -41.96 14.38
N ALA A 138 -34.94 -41.22 14.51
CA ALA A 138 -34.59 -40.35 15.65
C ALA A 138 -34.48 -41.06 17.02
N ALA A 139 -34.23 -42.36 17.02
CA ALA A 139 -33.79 -43.08 18.21
C ALA A 139 -32.34 -42.71 18.55
N ARG A 140 -32.02 -42.73 19.84
CA ARG A 140 -30.75 -42.20 20.37
C ARG A 140 -29.78 -43.29 20.77
N LEU A 141 -28.49 -43.04 20.55
CA LEU A 141 -27.40 -43.91 20.97
C LEU A 141 -26.64 -43.31 22.15
N THR A 142 -26.62 -44.06 23.26
CA THR A 142 -25.65 -43.89 24.34
C THR A 142 -24.70 -45.09 24.33
N ALA A 143 -23.38 -44.89 24.22
CA ALA A 143 -22.40 -45.97 24.25
C ALA A 143 -21.18 -45.64 25.13
N ARG A 144 -20.73 -46.59 25.97
CA ARG A 144 -19.54 -46.39 26.81
C ARG A 144 -18.68 -47.64 26.88
N ALA A 145 -17.38 -47.48 26.67
CA ALA A 145 -16.40 -48.56 26.70
C ALA A 145 -15.06 -48.13 27.32
N GLU A 146 -14.31 -49.08 27.91
CA GLU A 146 -12.92 -48.82 28.35
C GLU A 146 -11.93 -48.87 27.17
N LYS A 147 -12.29 -49.56 26.08
CA LYS A 147 -11.53 -49.65 24.82
C LYS A 147 -12.37 -49.10 23.67
N GLY A 148 -11.93 -49.34 22.44
CA GLY A 148 -12.60 -48.89 21.22
C GLY A 148 -14.11 -49.17 21.12
N ILE A 149 -14.85 -48.22 20.52
CA ILE A 149 -16.25 -48.36 20.11
C ILE A 149 -16.31 -48.34 18.58
N PHE A 150 -16.89 -49.37 17.97
CA PHE A 150 -17.02 -49.55 16.53
C PHE A 150 -18.48 -49.87 16.21
N ILE A 151 -19.19 -48.92 15.63
CA ILE A 151 -20.65 -48.98 15.40
C ILE A 151 -20.95 -48.60 13.95
N SER A 152 -21.89 -49.33 13.33
CA SER A 152 -22.32 -49.11 11.96
C SER A 152 -23.85 -49.13 11.87
N GLU A 153 -24.48 -47.98 11.67
CA GLU A 153 -25.90 -47.86 11.35
C GLU A 153 -26.10 -48.15 9.85
N LEU A 154 -26.92 -49.15 9.54
CA LEU A 154 -27.04 -49.69 8.17
C LEU A 154 -28.28 -49.22 7.42
N ASP A 155 -29.23 -48.53 8.06
CA ASP A 155 -30.46 -48.01 7.42
C ASP A 155 -30.94 -46.73 8.12
N GLY A 156 -30.34 -45.59 7.75
CA GLY A 156 -30.71 -44.25 8.24
C GLY A 156 -29.69 -43.56 9.14
N ASP A 157 -30.19 -42.62 9.94
CA ASP A 157 -29.37 -41.69 10.73
C ASP A 157 -29.00 -42.23 12.11
N LEU A 158 -27.78 -41.93 12.54
CA LEU A 158 -27.27 -42.20 13.88
C LEU A 158 -27.37 -40.94 14.75
N TYR A 159 -28.37 -40.87 15.63
CA TYR A 159 -28.46 -39.78 16.62
C TYR A 159 -27.66 -40.09 17.88
N VAL A 160 -26.57 -39.36 18.07
CA VAL A 160 -25.62 -39.51 19.17
C VAL A 160 -26.09 -38.73 20.40
N ASP A 161 -26.39 -39.43 21.49
CA ASP A 161 -26.60 -38.80 22.81
C ASP A 161 -25.27 -38.62 23.53
N THR A 162 -24.62 -39.72 23.90
CA THR A 162 -23.29 -39.68 24.50
C THR A 162 -22.52 -40.96 24.18
N ILE A 163 -21.32 -40.81 23.60
CA ILE A 163 -20.39 -41.89 23.31
C ILE A 163 -19.03 -41.59 23.95
N PHE A 164 -18.53 -42.54 24.74
CA PHE A 164 -17.27 -42.37 25.44
C PHE A 164 -16.39 -43.62 25.33
N SER A 165 -15.16 -43.43 24.89
CA SER A 165 -14.07 -44.41 24.88
C SER A 165 -12.76 -43.65 24.99
N PRO A 166 -11.82 -44.02 25.87
CA PRO A 166 -10.55 -43.29 25.98
C PRO A 166 -9.57 -43.56 24.84
N GLU A 167 -9.80 -44.58 23.99
CA GLU A 167 -8.83 -45.00 22.96
C GLU A 167 -9.30 -44.57 21.55
N ARG A 168 -10.41 -45.13 21.06
CA ARG A 168 -10.88 -44.94 19.68
C ARG A 168 -12.40 -45.04 19.59
N ILE A 169 -13.01 -44.26 18.70
CA ILE A 169 -14.41 -44.36 18.32
C ILE A 169 -14.50 -44.33 16.80
N ASP A 170 -15.12 -45.34 16.22
CA ASP A 170 -15.44 -45.42 14.80
C ASP A 170 -16.97 -45.53 14.65
N LEU A 171 -17.57 -44.50 14.03
CA LEU A 171 -19.00 -44.46 13.73
C LEU A 171 -19.21 -44.42 12.22
N PHE A 172 -20.04 -45.32 11.74
CA PHE A 172 -20.54 -45.31 10.38
C PHE A 172 -22.06 -45.18 10.40
N ALA A 173 -22.63 -44.34 9.52
CA ALA A 173 -24.05 -44.30 9.21
C ALA A 173 -24.27 -44.28 7.69
N GLU A 174 -25.25 -45.05 7.21
CA GLU A 174 -25.72 -44.93 5.82
C GLU A 174 -26.36 -43.56 5.58
N GLY A 175 -27.10 -43.03 6.56
CA GLY A 175 -27.59 -41.64 6.58
C GLY A 175 -26.60 -40.69 7.26
N SER A 176 -27.12 -39.80 8.10
CA SER A 176 -26.34 -38.81 8.84
C SER A 176 -25.89 -39.26 10.24
N ILE A 177 -24.81 -38.70 10.76
CA ILE A 177 -24.42 -38.80 12.17
C ILE A 177 -24.76 -37.46 12.84
N LEU A 178 -25.76 -37.45 13.71
CA LEU A 178 -26.37 -36.22 14.22
C LEU A 178 -26.28 -36.15 15.75
N ASP A 179 -26.15 -34.94 16.29
CA ASP A 179 -26.36 -34.72 17.72
C ASP A 179 -27.85 -34.90 18.08
N ALA A 180 -28.13 -35.72 19.10
CA ALA A 180 -29.47 -36.05 19.56
C ALA A 180 -30.18 -34.91 20.33
N PHE A 181 -29.47 -33.89 20.80
CA PHE A 181 -30.01 -32.81 21.62
C PHE A 181 -29.49 -31.45 21.19
N ALA A 182 -30.38 -30.48 21.02
CA ALA A 182 -29.94 -29.11 20.78
C ALA A 182 -29.04 -28.58 21.92
N GLY A 183 -27.89 -27.98 21.59
CA GLY A 183 -27.00 -27.32 22.54
C GLY A 183 -25.53 -27.57 22.24
N ASN A 184 -24.68 -27.31 23.24
CA ASN A 184 -23.24 -27.58 23.20
C ASN A 184 -22.89 -28.66 24.24
N TYR A 185 -23.68 -29.73 24.30
CA TYR A 185 -23.48 -30.80 25.26
C TYR A 185 -22.65 -31.89 24.62
N LEU A 186 -21.43 -32.09 25.15
CA LEU A 186 -20.50 -33.13 24.72
C LEU A 186 -21.19 -34.44 24.32
N ASN A 187 -21.16 -34.76 23.03
CA ASN A 187 -21.67 -36.02 22.49
C ASN A 187 -20.59 -37.09 22.50
N ILE A 188 -19.37 -36.79 22.02
CA ILE A 188 -18.33 -37.80 21.79
C ILE A 188 -17.04 -37.42 22.50
N ARG A 189 -16.45 -38.36 23.25
CA ARG A 189 -15.12 -38.16 23.86
C ARG A 189 -14.21 -39.36 23.66
N THR A 190 -13.05 -39.11 23.04
CA THR A 190 -12.06 -40.12 22.64
C THR A 190 -10.69 -39.53 22.31
N GLU A 191 -9.66 -40.37 22.16
CA GLU A 191 -8.36 -39.96 21.61
C GLU A 191 -8.40 -39.99 20.08
N THR A 192 -8.83 -41.09 19.46
CA THR A 192 -9.05 -41.16 18.00
C THR A 192 -10.54 -41.17 17.67
N LEU A 193 -10.99 -40.29 16.80
CA LEU A 193 -12.37 -40.24 16.32
C LEU A 193 -12.42 -40.43 14.80
N ASN A 194 -13.14 -41.45 14.33
CA ASN A 194 -13.41 -41.68 12.92
C ASN A 194 -14.93 -41.66 12.69
N LEU A 195 -15.40 -40.78 11.82
CA LEU A 195 -16.80 -40.60 11.46
C LEU A 195 -16.98 -40.80 9.96
N SER A 196 -18.02 -41.54 9.56
CA SER A 196 -18.37 -41.78 8.17
C SER A 196 -19.88 -41.74 7.99
N ALA A 197 -20.39 -40.79 7.22
CA ALA A 197 -21.81 -40.63 6.91
C ALA A 197 -22.04 -40.68 5.39
N GLY A 198 -23.06 -41.39 4.92
CA GLY A 198 -23.49 -41.29 3.52
C GLY A 198 -22.54 -41.85 2.45
N THR A 199 -21.48 -42.59 2.78
CA THR A 199 -20.43 -42.94 1.80
C THR A 199 -20.82 -44.04 0.78
N GLY A 200 -22.12 -44.17 0.46
CA GLY A 200 -22.73 -45.10 -0.49
C GLY A 200 -23.34 -44.39 -1.71
N ALA A 201 -23.52 -45.10 -2.82
CA ALA A 201 -23.97 -44.47 -4.06
C ALA A 201 -25.45 -44.02 -3.98
N GLY A 202 -25.66 -42.72 -3.72
CA GLY A 202 -26.98 -42.09 -3.63
C GLY A 202 -27.43 -41.74 -2.22
N ASP A 203 -26.50 -41.80 -1.24
CA ASP A 203 -26.79 -41.54 0.17
C ASP A 203 -26.30 -40.12 0.53
N ASN A 204 -27.23 -39.31 1.02
CA ASN A 204 -27.04 -37.87 1.28
C ASN A 204 -26.70 -37.64 2.77
N GLY A 205 -25.68 -38.33 3.27
CA GLY A 205 -25.35 -38.32 4.70
C GLY A 205 -24.48 -37.14 5.11
N SER A 206 -24.85 -36.48 6.20
CA SER A 206 -24.11 -35.38 6.84
C SER A 206 -23.59 -35.76 8.23
N ILE A 207 -22.62 -35.03 8.75
CA ILE A 207 -22.16 -35.12 10.14
C ILE A 207 -22.49 -33.81 10.84
N GLY A 208 -23.38 -33.84 11.83
CA GLY A 208 -23.91 -32.62 12.43
C GLY A 208 -24.75 -31.78 11.46
N THR A 209 -25.14 -30.59 11.92
CA THR A 209 -25.93 -29.61 11.17
C THR A 209 -25.52 -28.18 11.53
N ALA A 210 -25.82 -27.20 10.68
CA ALA A 210 -25.52 -25.78 10.96
C ALA A 210 -26.11 -25.26 12.27
N ASP A 211 -27.32 -25.69 12.64
CA ASP A 211 -27.98 -25.28 13.88
C ASP A 211 -27.55 -26.12 15.10
N ASN A 212 -26.93 -27.28 14.87
CA ASN A 212 -26.57 -28.23 15.90
C ASN A 212 -25.35 -29.07 15.45
N PHE A 213 -24.17 -28.59 15.83
CA PHE A 213 -22.90 -29.25 15.56
C PHE A 213 -22.84 -30.57 16.33
N LEU A 214 -22.09 -31.55 15.83
CA LEU A 214 -21.75 -32.71 16.64
C LEU A 214 -20.63 -32.31 17.61
N ASP A 215 -20.95 -32.29 18.90
CA ASP A 215 -20.04 -31.85 19.96
C ASP A 215 -19.05 -32.96 20.34
N ILE A 216 -17.76 -32.70 20.16
CA ILE A 216 -16.66 -33.61 20.46
C ILE A 216 -15.75 -33.08 21.57
N ASN A 217 -15.00 -34.00 22.18
CA ASN A 217 -13.86 -33.68 23.03
C ASN A 217 -12.73 -34.70 22.88
N LEU A 218 -11.64 -34.29 22.24
CA LEU A 218 -10.47 -35.12 22.01
C LEU A 218 -9.54 -35.13 23.24
N TYR A 219 -9.06 -36.31 23.62
CA TYR A 219 -7.95 -36.41 24.58
C TYR A 219 -6.64 -36.10 23.87
N ALA A 220 -5.93 -35.05 24.26
CA ALA A 220 -4.60 -34.76 23.70
C ALA A 220 -3.67 -35.99 23.73
N PRO A 221 -2.99 -36.35 22.63
CA PRO A 221 -2.84 -35.61 21.35
C PRO A 221 -3.87 -36.03 20.27
N GLY A 222 -5.12 -36.26 20.65
CA GLY A 222 -6.15 -36.92 19.85
C GLY A 222 -6.45 -36.25 18.51
N ILE A 223 -7.02 -37.04 17.60
CA ILE A 223 -7.24 -36.71 16.19
C ILE A 223 -8.69 -36.98 15.79
N VAL A 224 -9.24 -36.13 14.92
CA VAL A 224 -10.53 -36.36 14.27
C VAL A 224 -10.39 -36.57 12.76
N ASN A 225 -11.01 -37.65 12.29
CA ASN A 225 -11.23 -37.94 10.89
C ASN A 225 -12.74 -38.02 10.63
N ALA A 226 -13.23 -37.30 9.63
CA ALA A 226 -14.64 -37.26 9.29
C ALA A 226 -14.84 -37.29 7.78
N ARG A 227 -15.75 -38.13 7.32
CA ARG A 227 -16.13 -38.19 5.91
C ARG A 227 -17.65 -38.18 5.79
N ALA A 228 -18.17 -37.27 4.99
CA ALA A 228 -19.58 -37.17 4.67
C ALA A 228 -19.77 -37.02 3.15
N ASP A 229 -20.95 -37.37 2.66
CA ASP A 229 -21.34 -37.04 1.29
C ASP A 229 -21.84 -35.59 1.21
N GLU A 230 -22.62 -35.15 2.20
CA GLU A 230 -23.06 -33.76 2.39
C GLU A 230 -22.25 -33.07 3.49
N ASP A 231 -22.87 -32.21 4.29
CA ASP A 231 -22.15 -31.29 5.18
C ASP A 231 -21.46 -31.95 6.38
N ILE A 232 -20.42 -31.30 6.89
CA ILE A 232 -19.76 -31.64 8.16
C ILE A 232 -19.78 -30.42 9.09
N TYR A 233 -20.34 -30.59 10.30
CA TYR A 233 -20.38 -29.60 11.38
C TYR A 233 -19.87 -30.23 12.68
N LEU A 234 -18.64 -29.91 13.08
CA LEU A 234 -17.98 -30.46 14.28
C LEU A 234 -17.54 -29.36 15.25
N PHE A 235 -17.81 -29.55 16.54
CA PHE A 235 -17.35 -28.63 17.59
C PHE A 235 -16.49 -29.34 18.63
N GLU A 236 -15.19 -29.04 18.66
CA GLU A 236 -14.32 -29.40 19.77
C GLU A 236 -14.60 -28.47 20.97
N THR A 237 -15.36 -29.00 21.92
CA THR A 237 -15.90 -28.24 23.05
C THR A 237 -14.85 -27.84 24.09
N ALA A 238 -13.66 -28.45 24.11
CA ALA A 238 -12.58 -28.06 25.00
C ALA A 238 -11.18 -28.46 24.51
N GLY A 239 -10.32 -27.47 24.30
CA GLY A 239 -8.94 -27.67 23.81
C GLY A 239 -8.82 -27.42 22.32
N ASP A 240 -7.76 -27.96 21.72
CA ASP A 240 -7.47 -27.87 20.30
C ASP A 240 -8.16 -29.01 19.53
N MET A 241 -8.64 -28.72 18.32
CA MET A 241 -9.08 -29.71 17.36
C MET A 241 -7.90 -30.05 16.44
N ASN A 242 -7.27 -31.22 16.65
CA ASN A 242 -6.27 -31.72 15.71
C ASN A 242 -6.99 -32.50 14.60
N VAL A 243 -6.97 -31.94 13.40
CA VAL A 243 -7.59 -32.48 12.20
C VAL A 243 -6.62 -33.47 11.58
N GLY A 244 -7.13 -34.65 11.19
CA GLY A 244 -6.40 -35.57 10.33
C GLY A 244 -6.93 -35.52 8.91
N THR A 245 -8.20 -35.85 8.72
CA THR A 245 -8.85 -35.71 7.41
C THR A 245 -10.34 -35.48 7.58
N VAL A 246 -10.84 -34.34 7.11
CA VAL A 246 -12.25 -33.95 7.15
C VAL A 246 -12.71 -33.64 5.72
N ILE A 247 -13.53 -34.53 5.13
CA ILE A 247 -13.94 -34.42 3.73
C ILE A 247 -15.46 -34.45 3.61
N SER A 248 -16.05 -33.37 3.09
CA SER A 248 -17.37 -33.37 2.46
C SER A 248 -17.21 -33.63 0.95
N ASN A 249 -17.87 -34.67 0.42
CA ASN A 249 -17.71 -35.01 -1.00
C ASN A 249 -18.42 -34.04 -1.94
N PHE A 250 -19.52 -33.43 -1.50
CA PHE A 250 -20.41 -32.64 -2.36
C PHE A 250 -20.90 -31.33 -1.74
N SER A 251 -20.53 -31.01 -0.50
CA SER A 251 -21.10 -29.90 0.27
C SER A 251 -20.05 -29.23 1.17
N ASP A 252 -20.47 -28.62 2.28
CA ASP A 252 -19.67 -27.70 3.07
C ASP A 252 -19.03 -28.35 4.32
N VAL A 253 -17.97 -27.74 4.82
CA VAL A 253 -17.34 -28.10 6.09
C VAL A 253 -17.31 -26.92 7.04
N SER A 254 -17.75 -27.12 8.27
CA SER A 254 -17.64 -26.16 9.36
C SER A 254 -17.04 -26.80 10.61
N LEU A 255 -15.89 -26.28 11.02
CA LEU A 255 -15.16 -26.75 12.19
C LEU A 255 -15.06 -25.62 13.21
N ARG A 256 -15.40 -25.94 14.46
CA ARG A 256 -15.25 -25.02 15.60
C ARG A 256 -14.38 -25.67 16.66
N ALA A 257 -13.46 -24.92 17.24
CA ALA A 257 -12.64 -25.37 18.36
C ALA A 257 -12.62 -24.34 19.48
N ALA A 258 -12.64 -24.83 20.72
CA ALA A 258 -12.55 -23.97 21.91
C ALA A 258 -11.21 -23.23 22.02
N VAL A 259 -10.13 -23.79 21.46
CA VAL A 259 -8.80 -23.17 21.43
C VAL A 259 -8.32 -23.01 19.99
N SER A 260 -7.62 -23.99 19.42
CA SER A 260 -7.04 -23.91 18.07
C SER A 260 -7.57 -25.01 17.15
N ILE A 261 -7.40 -24.84 15.84
CA ILE A 261 -7.57 -25.90 14.83
C ILE A 261 -6.20 -26.14 14.21
N PHE A 262 -5.69 -27.36 14.30
CA PHE A 262 -4.36 -27.72 13.82
C PHE A 262 -4.40 -28.86 12.81
N ASP A 263 -3.53 -28.79 11.82
CA ASP A 263 -3.06 -29.96 11.09
C ASP A 263 -2.27 -30.87 12.05
N GLN A 264 -2.67 -32.13 12.14
CA GLN A 264 -2.01 -33.14 12.95
C GLN A 264 -0.82 -33.82 12.25
N GLU A 265 -0.86 -33.96 10.93
CA GLU A 265 0.10 -34.70 10.12
C GLU A 265 0.66 -33.77 9.02
N ASP A 266 1.67 -32.94 9.36
CA ASP A 266 2.40 -31.98 8.48
C ASP A 266 2.72 -32.50 7.06
N GLU A 267 1.73 -32.42 6.18
CA GLU A 267 1.66 -33.09 4.88
C GLU A 267 1.01 -32.15 3.88
N LEU A 268 1.48 -32.16 2.63
CA LEU A 268 0.99 -31.26 1.57
C LEU A 268 -0.31 -31.78 0.93
N ILE A 269 -1.29 -32.16 1.73
CA ILE A 269 -2.59 -32.70 1.29
C ILE A 269 -3.67 -32.03 2.14
N ALA A 270 -4.76 -31.60 1.52
CA ALA A 270 -5.89 -31.00 2.23
C ALA A 270 -6.34 -31.84 3.44
N ASP A 271 -6.23 -31.24 4.62
CA ASP A 271 -6.82 -31.72 5.87
C ASP A 271 -8.33 -31.53 5.86
N VAL A 272 -8.77 -30.42 5.27
CA VAL A 272 -10.19 -30.03 5.22
C VAL A 272 -10.60 -29.82 3.76
N THR A 273 -11.50 -30.67 3.28
CA THR A 273 -11.99 -30.64 1.91
C THR A 273 -13.51 -30.43 1.88
N GLY A 274 -13.98 -29.44 1.12
CA GLY A 274 -15.40 -29.15 0.91
C GLY A 274 -15.61 -28.11 -0.18
N ASN A 275 -16.85 -27.62 -0.31
CA ASN A 275 -17.14 -26.44 -1.10
C ASN A 275 -16.92 -25.20 -0.22
N ASN A 276 -17.87 -24.81 0.62
CA ASN A 276 -17.59 -23.76 1.59
C ASN A 276 -16.89 -24.33 2.82
N ILE A 277 -15.80 -23.71 3.25
CA ILE A 277 -15.08 -24.08 4.47
C ILE A 277 -15.18 -22.94 5.47
N THR A 278 -15.65 -23.24 6.68
CA THR A 278 -15.75 -22.28 7.80
C THR A 278 -15.01 -22.79 9.02
N LEU A 279 -14.01 -22.04 9.49
CA LEU A 279 -13.16 -22.41 10.64
C LEU A 279 -13.26 -21.39 11.78
N GLU A 280 -13.58 -21.82 12.99
CA GLU A 280 -13.68 -20.96 14.17
C GLU A 280 -12.78 -21.46 15.31
N ALA A 281 -11.70 -20.74 15.60
CA ALA A 281 -10.81 -20.95 16.73
C ALA A 281 -11.04 -19.88 17.81
N GLN A 282 -11.71 -20.26 18.91
CA GLN A 282 -12.25 -19.26 19.86
C GLN A 282 -11.20 -18.58 20.74
N LEU A 283 -10.11 -19.27 21.08
CA LEU A 283 -9.08 -18.79 22.01
C LEU A 283 -7.64 -18.94 21.47
N GLY A 284 -7.48 -19.56 20.31
CA GLY A 284 -6.20 -19.92 19.71
C GLY A 284 -6.11 -19.52 18.25
N GLY A 285 -5.30 -20.27 17.50
CA GLY A 285 -5.00 -20.04 16.09
C GLY A 285 -5.60 -21.10 15.16
N ILE A 286 -5.38 -20.91 13.86
CA ILE A 286 -5.64 -21.93 12.84
C ILE A 286 -4.28 -22.23 12.19
N GLY A 287 -3.90 -23.51 12.14
CA GLY A 287 -2.55 -23.92 11.72
C GLY A 287 -1.45 -23.43 12.66
N ALA A 288 -0.20 -23.70 12.29
CA ALA A 288 0.97 -23.28 13.05
C ALA A 288 2.14 -22.93 12.11
N THR A 289 3.14 -22.21 12.64
CA THR A 289 4.33 -21.85 11.84
C THR A 289 5.03 -23.09 11.29
N GLY A 290 5.08 -23.19 9.96
CA GLY A 290 5.70 -24.31 9.24
C GLY A 290 4.87 -25.60 9.26
N ASN A 291 3.60 -25.51 9.65
CA ASN A 291 2.61 -26.57 9.63
C ASN A 291 1.23 -25.91 9.44
N ASP A 292 1.03 -25.41 8.23
CA ASP A 292 -0.18 -24.68 7.85
C ASP A 292 -1.36 -25.66 7.84
N LEU A 293 -2.59 -25.18 8.07
CA LEU A 293 -3.75 -26.03 7.85
C LEU A 293 -4.05 -26.07 6.35
N ASP A 294 -3.95 -27.25 5.74
CA ASP A 294 -4.16 -27.42 4.32
C ASP A 294 -5.65 -27.61 4.01
N ILE A 295 -6.17 -26.88 3.01
CA ILE A 295 -7.58 -26.91 2.65
C ILE A 295 -7.79 -27.10 1.15
N ASP A 296 -8.98 -27.61 0.81
CA ASP A 296 -9.57 -27.57 -0.53
C ASP A 296 -11.00 -27.05 -0.44
N SER A 297 -11.17 -25.75 -0.72
CA SER A 297 -12.43 -24.99 -0.62
C SER A 297 -13.18 -24.86 -1.95
N SER A 298 -12.86 -25.69 -2.94
CA SER A 298 -13.57 -25.72 -4.22
C SER A 298 -13.68 -27.13 -4.79
N TYR A 299 -13.76 -28.13 -3.91
CA TYR A 299 -13.59 -29.54 -4.25
C TYR A 299 -14.57 -30.06 -5.30
N SER A 300 -15.88 -29.90 -5.05
CA SER A 300 -16.94 -30.43 -5.93
C SER A 300 -17.66 -29.33 -6.72
N ALA A 301 -17.61 -28.11 -6.19
CA ALA A 301 -18.09 -26.88 -6.77
C ALA A 301 -17.30 -25.71 -6.19
N SER A 302 -17.30 -24.56 -6.85
CA SER A 302 -16.67 -23.34 -6.31
C SER A 302 -17.29 -23.01 -4.94
N GLY A 303 -16.43 -22.82 -3.95
CA GLY A 303 -16.83 -22.39 -2.61
C GLY A 303 -16.08 -21.17 -2.14
N ASN A 304 -16.50 -20.66 -0.99
CA ASN A 304 -15.86 -19.58 -0.27
C ASN A 304 -15.25 -20.08 1.04
N PHE A 305 -14.15 -19.45 1.45
CA PHE A 305 -13.49 -19.69 2.71
C PHE A 305 -13.82 -18.61 3.75
N ASN A 306 -14.16 -19.05 4.96
CA ASN A 306 -14.37 -18.18 6.11
C ASN A 306 -13.54 -18.66 7.31
N SER A 307 -12.89 -17.75 8.03
CA SER A 307 -12.27 -18.09 9.31
C SER A 307 -12.30 -16.98 10.35
N THR A 308 -12.34 -17.37 11.61
CA THR A 308 -12.19 -16.47 12.77
C THR A 308 -11.26 -17.10 13.79
N SER A 309 -10.25 -16.34 14.18
CA SER A 309 -9.22 -16.72 15.14
C SER A 309 -8.88 -15.51 16.02
N VAL A 310 -8.41 -15.72 17.24
CA VAL A 310 -7.82 -14.64 18.06
C VAL A 310 -6.29 -14.60 17.93
N ALA A 311 -5.66 -15.68 17.44
CA ALA A 311 -4.24 -15.74 17.15
C ALA A 311 -3.99 -15.77 15.63
N ASN A 312 -2.76 -16.08 15.23
CA ASN A 312 -2.38 -16.21 13.83
C ASN A 312 -3.20 -17.28 13.10
N VAL A 313 -3.35 -17.06 11.80
CA VAL A 313 -3.87 -18.06 10.85
C VAL A 313 -2.73 -18.44 9.92
N TYR A 314 -2.48 -19.74 9.79
CA TYR A 314 -1.57 -20.37 8.86
C TYR A 314 -2.40 -21.33 8.00
N LEU A 315 -2.59 -21.01 6.73
CA LEU A 315 -3.52 -21.70 5.86
C LEU A 315 -2.96 -21.78 4.44
N THR A 316 -3.06 -22.94 3.81
CA THR A 316 -2.75 -23.10 2.39
C THR A 316 -3.89 -23.80 1.65
N GLU A 317 -4.37 -23.17 0.58
CA GLU A 317 -5.27 -23.81 -0.39
C GLU A 317 -4.44 -24.63 -1.39
N VAL A 318 -4.66 -25.95 -1.41
CA VAL A 318 -3.78 -26.89 -2.12
C VAL A 318 -4.28 -27.26 -3.53
N ASP A 319 -5.50 -26.88 -3.93
CA ASP A 319 -5.98 -27.10 -5.30
C ASP A 319 -6.85 -25.96 -5.82
N GLY A 320 -6.27 -25.11 -6.68
CA GLY A 320 -6.99 -24.05 -7.38
C GLY A 320 -7.04 -22.73 -6.61
N ASP A 321 -8.08 -21.93 -6.87
CA ASP A 321 -8.17 -20.57 -6.31
C ASP A 321 -8.84 -20.58 -4.93
N LEU A 322 -8.22 -19.90 -3.97
CA LEU A 322 -8.82 -19.55 -2.69
C LEU A 322 -9.73 -18.33 -2.84
N ARG A 323 -11.04 -18.48 -2.63
CA ARG A 323 -12.00 -17.37 -2.60
C ARG A 323 -12.33 -17.01 -1.15
N ILE A 324 -11.85 -15.86 -0.68
CA ILE A 324 -12.05 -15.44 0.69
C ILE A 324 -13.40 -14.74 0.83
N ASP A 325 -14.31 -15.29 1.64
CA ASP A 325 -15.44 -14.52 2.15
C ASP A 325 -14.98 -13.62 3.30
N GLN A 326 -14.37 -14.18 4.34
CA GLN A 326 -13.75 -13.39 5.41
C GLN A 326 -12.69 -14.20 6.18
N ILE A 327 -11.56 -13.59 6.51
CA ILE A 327 -10.57 -14.11 7.45
C ILE A 327 -10.37 -13.05 8.52
N THR A 328 -10.60 -13.41 9.78
CA THR A 328 -10.44 -12.49 10.92
C THR A 328 -9.43 -13.03 11.92
N THR A 329 -8.51 -12.17 12.34
CA THR A 329 -7.59 -12.38 13.47
C THR A 329 -7.60 -11.17 14.42
N ASP A 330 -7.03 -11.29 15.63
CA ASP A 330 -6.82 -10.11 16.48
C ASP A 330 -5.81 -9.12 15.85
N ALA A 331 -5.90 -7.85 16.23
CA ALA A 331 -5.05 -6.76 15.70
C ALA A 331 -3.53 -6.92 15.96
N ALA A 332 -3.12 -7.83 16.84
CA ALA A 332 -1.71 -8.14 17.10
C ALA A 332 -1.22 -9.40 16.35
N SER A 333 -2.13 -10.08 15.66
CA SER A 333 -1.91 -11.35 14.98
C SER A 333 -1.71 -11.15 13.48
N THR A 334 -1.24 -12.20 12.81
CA THR A 334 -0.94 -12.20 11.38
C THR A 334 -1.71 -13.33 10.69
N ALA A 335 -2.25 -13.03 9.51
CA ALA A 335 -2.79 -14.01 8.59
C ALA A 335 -1.74 -14.38 7.53
N PHE A 336 -1.24 -15.60 7.59
CA PHE A 336 -0.35 -16.22 6.60
C PHE A 336 -1.21 -17.09 5.69
N ILE A 337 -1.48 -16.61 4.47
CA ILE A 337 -2.43 -17.21 3.55
C ILE A 337 -1.73 -17.60 2.25
N GLY A 338 -1.73 -18.89 1.94
CA GLY A 338 -1.20 -19.47 0.72
C GLY A 338 -2.29 -20.01 -0.21
N SER A 339 -2.01 -20.03 -1.51
CA SER A 339 -2.86 -20.64 -2.52
C SER A 339 -2.01 -21.18 -3.69
N ASP A 340 -2.25 -22.43 -4.09
CA ASP A 340 -1.69 -23.03 -5.30
C ASP A 340 -2.27 -22.43 -6.61
N GLY A 341 -3.33 -21.62 -6.50
CA GLY A 341 -3.89 -20.81 -7.57
C GLY A 341 -3.89 -19.32 -7.21
N ALA A 342 -4.99 -18.62 -7.46
CA ALA A 342 -5.16 -17.23 -7.04
C ALA A 342 -5.72 -17.12 -5.60
N ILE A 343 -5.51 -15.97 -4.96
CA ILE A 343 -6.28 -15.54 -3.78
C ILE A 343 -7.27 -14.48 -4.26
N LEU A 344 -8.57 -14.73 -4.13
CA LEU A 344 -9.61 -13.91 -4.74
C LEU A 344 -10.60 -13.37 -3.71
N ASN A 345 -11.16 -12.21 -3.99
CA ASN A 345 -12.30 -11.67 -3.25
C ASN A 345 -13.56 -12.51 -3.56
N GLY A 346 -14.01 -13.30 -2.57
CA GLY A 346 -15.22 -14.13 -2.65
C GLY A 346 -16.52 -13.39 -2.30
N ARG A 347 -16.44 -12.12 -1.90
CA ARG A 347 -17.58 -11.28 -1.51
C ARG A 347 -18.13 -10.50 -2.69
N PHE A 348 -19.40 -10.12 -2.60
CA PHE A 348 -20.08 -9.24 -3.56
C PHE A 348 -20.48 -7.88 -2.98
N ASP A 349 -20.22 -7.65 -1.70
CA ASP A 349 -20.40 -6.39 -1.00
C ASP A 349 -19.05 -5.67 -0.83
N ASP A 350 -19.08 -4.52 -0.15
CA ASP A 350 -17.93 -3.65 0.08
C ASP A 350 -17.23 -3.91 1.43
N GLU A 351 -17.53 -5.04 2.08
CA GLU A 351 -16.89 -5.42 3.35
C GLU A 351 -15.52 -6.06 3.12
N ASP A 352 -14.68 -6.05 4.15
CA ASP A 352 -13.30 -6.55 4.05
C ASP A 352 -13.24 -8.08 4.06
N ASN A 353 -12.44 -8.63 3.14
CA ASN A 353 -12.12 -10.06 3.06
C ASN A 353 -11.13 -10.46 4.15
N LEU A 354 -10.16 -9.60 4.48
CA LEU A 354 -9.09 -9.93 5.42
C LEU A 354 -8.96 -8.85 6.48
N ILE A 355 -9.29 -9.20 7.72
CA ILE A 355 -9.24 -8.31 8.89
C ILE A 355 -8.19 -8.85 9.86
N SER A 356 -7.02 -8.21 9.92
CA SER A 356 -5.87 -8.70 10.69
C SER A 356 -4.93 -7.57 11.12
N GLY A 357 -4.06 -7.81 12.09
CA GLY A 357 -2.94 -6.90 12.34
C GLY A 357 -1.97 -6.83 11.15
N SER A 358 -1.75 -7.95 10.48
CA SER A 358 -0.83 -8.05 9.34
C SER A 358 -1.20 -9.20 8.41
N ALA A 359 -0.83 -9.12 7.15
CA ALA A 359 -1.03 -10.19 6.18
C ALA A 359 0.28 -10.55 5.48
N TRP A 360 0.51 -11.85 5.33
CA TRP A 360 1.47 -12.40 4.40
C TRP A 360 0.73 -13.27 3.39
N LEU A 361 0.77 -12.89 2.12
CA LEU A 361 -0.05 -13.49 1.07
C LEU A 361 0.83 -14.17 0.01
N PHE A 362 0.57 -15.44 -0.29
CA PHE A 362 1.24 -16.18 -1.34
C PHE A 362 0.24 -16.79 -2.31
N ALA A 363 0.44 -16.56 -3.61
CA ALA A 363 -0.37 -17.14 -4.67
C ALA A 363 0.50 -17.53 -5.88
N ASP A 364 0.23 -18.69 -6.50
CA ASP A 364 0.79 -18.96 -7.83
C ASP A 364 0.20 -18.00 -8.88
N GLY A 365 -1.11 -17.74 -8.79
CA GLY A 365 -1.85 -16.78 -9.60
C GLY A 365 -1.89 -15.38 -8.97
N ASN A 366 -2.97 -14.63 -9.24
CA ASN A 366 -3.13 -13.28 -8.70
C ASN A 366 -3.47 -13.29 -7.20
N ILE A 367 -3.07 -12.22 -6.50
CA ILE A 367 -3.64 -11.83 -5.21
C ILE A 367 -4.63 -10.70 -5.50
N GLY A 368 -5.93 -10.95 -5.31
CA GLY A 368 -7.01 -10.11 -5.82
C GLY A 368 -7.14 -10.16 -7.35
N ALA A 369 -7.96 -9.30 -7.93
CA ALA A 369 -8.07 -9.12 -9.37
C ALA A 369 -8.30 -7.64 -9.73
N ASP A 370 -7.85 -7.23 -10.92
CA ASP A 370 -8.02 -5.87 -11.47
C ASP A 370 -9.47 -5.36 -11.45
N SER A 371 -10.40 -6.30 -11.65
CA SER A 371 -11.84 -6.08 -11.75
C SER A 371 -12.56 -6.29 -10.41
N HIS A 372 -11.86 -6.87 -9.42
CA HIS A 372 -12.41 -7.17 -8.11
C HIS A 372 -11.28 -7.27 -7.07
N LEU A 373 -10.89 -6.13 -6.52
CA LEU A 373 -9.78 -6.00 -5.57
C LEU A 373 -10.02 -6.86 -4.32
N LEU A 374 -8.96 -7.43 -3.78
CA LEU A 374 -9.01 -8.02 -2.43
C LEU A 374 -9.12 -6.88 -1.41
N ARG A 375 -10.19 -6.89 -0.60
CA ARG A 375 -10.43 -5.84 0.40
C ARG A 375 -9.88 -6.27 1.75
N THR A 376 -9.19 -5.38 2.42
CA THR A 376 -8.43 -5.71 3.64
C THR A 376 -8.54 -4.60 4.66
N SER A 377 -8.42 -4.95 5.93
CA SER A 377 -8.15 -4.04 7.04
C SER A 377 -6.94 -4.59 7.78
N ILE A 378 -5.76 -4.19 7.31
CA ILE A 378 -4.46 -4.67 7.80
C ILE A 378 -3.50 -3.51 8.03
N GLY A 379 -2.62 -3.64 9.03
CA GLY A 379 -1.60 -2.63 9.33
C GLY A 379 -0.27 -2.86 8.61
N ARG A 380 0.02 -4.10 8.20
CA ARG A 380 1.24 -4.48 7.46
C ARG A 380 0.92 -5.52 6.40
N LEU A 381 1.58 -5.43 5.24
CA LEU A 381 1.38 -6.30 4.10
C LEU A 381 2.71 -6.75 3.51
N GLU A 382 2.86 -8.06 3.34
CA GLU A 382 3.86 -8.66 2.46
C GLU A 382 3.17 -9.65 1.53
N GLY A 383 3.77 -9.91 0.36
CA GLY A 383 3.24 -10.97 -0.49
C GLY A 383 4.05 -11.31 -1.72
N LEU A 384 3.76 -12.48 -2.25
CA LEU A 384 4.36 -13.04 -3.46
C LEU A 384 3.27 -13.59 -4.38
N SER A 385 3.21 -13.05 -5.60
CA SER A 385 2.43 -13.61 -6.71
C SER A 385 3.38 -14.15 -7.77
N VAL A 386 3.41 -15.47 -7.96
CA VAL A 386 4.45 -16.12 -8.80
C VAL A 386 4.25 -15.82 -10.28
N HIS A 387 3.04 -15.97 -10.80
CA HIS A 387 2.71 -15.79 -12.22
C HIS A 387 1.58 -14.76 -12.45
N GLY A 388 1.23 -13.99 -11.42
CA GLY A 388 0.12 -13.03 -11.42
C GLY A 388 0.50 -11.65 -10.91
N GLY A 389 -0.52 -10.81 -10.71
CA GLY A 389 -0.41 -9.50 -10.09
C GLY A 389 -0.99 -9.45 -8.68
N VAL A 390 -0.82 -8.31 -8.01
CA VAL A 390 -1.40 -7.99 -6.70
C VAL A 390 -2.37 -6.84 -6.88
N TYR A 391 -3.60 -6.99 -6.40
CA TYR A 391 -4.70 -6.04 -6.56
C TYR A 391 -5.47 -5.93 -5.24
N LEU A 392 -5.14 -4.92 -4.45
CA LEU A 392 -5.59 -4.81 -3.06
C LEU A 392 -6.13 -3.42 -2.75
N LEU A 393 -7.17 -3.40 -1.93
CA LEU A 393 -7.74 -2.21 -1.30
C LEU A 393 -7.65 -2.39 0.22
N ASN A 394 -6.97 -1.50 0.93
CA ASN A 394 -6.87 -1.50 2.39
C ASN A 394 -7.71 -0.38 3.00
N THR A 395 -8.50 -0.70 4.01
CA THR A 395 -9.18 0.27 4.86
C THR A 395 -8.22 0.74 5.96
N GLY A 396 -7.87 2.02 5.92
CA GLY A 396 -6.89 2.62 6.83
C GLY A 396 -5.43 2.49 6.35
N HIS A 397 -4.50 2.79 7.26
CA HIS A 397 -3.07 2.85 6.98
C HIS A 397 -2.50 1.46 6.73
N VAL A 398 -1.60 1.33 5.76
CA VAL A 398 -0.85 0.10 5.49
C VAL A 398 0.64 0.37 5.33
N ALA A 399 1.46 -0.42 6.02
CA ALA A 399 2.88 -0.52 5.72
C ALA A 399 3.14 -1.72 4.79
N ILE A 400 3.77 -1.50 3.65
CA ILE A 400 4.24 -2.57 2.76
C ILE A 400 5.61 -3.02 3.29
N GLY A 401 5.64 -4.19 3.94
CA GLY A 401 6.79 -4.78 4.63
C GLY A 401 6.58 -4.99 6.14
N GLY A 402 7.58 -5.61 6.79
CA GLY A 402 7.63 -5.78 8.24
C GLY A 402 6.70 -6.86 8.81
N VAL A 403 6.32 -7.85 8.00
CA VAL A 403 5.54 -9.01 8.38
C VAL A 403 6.44 -10.23 8.63
N GLY A 404 7.34 -10.55 7.69
CA GLY A 404 8.26 -11.68 7.72
C GLY A 404 9.70 -11.31 8.09
N ASP A 405 10.60 -12.29 8.05
CA ASP A 405 12.03 -12.14 8.35
C ASP A 405 12.96 -12.37 7.14
N GLY A 406 12.41 -12.40 5.91
CA GLY A 406 13.21 -12.76 4.73
C GLY A 406 12.62 -12.54 3.32
N TYR A 407 11.53 -11.79 3.15
CA TYR A 407 10.99 -11.43 1.84
C TYR A 407 11.16 -9.91 1.59
N ASP A 408 11.33 -9.52 0.33
CA ASP A 408 11.63 -8.14 -0.07
C ASP A 408 10.37 -7.25 -0.16
N GLY A 409 9.39 -7.35 0.76
CA GLY A 409 8.11 -6.63 0.67
C GLY A 409 7.07 -7.31 -0.24
N ILE A 410 6.83 -6.77 -1.44
CA ILE A 410 5.90 -7.34 -2.44
C ILE A 410 6.62 -7.71 -3.73
N VAL A 411 6.43 -8.95 -4.18
CA VAL A 411 7.00 -9.44 -5.43
C VAL A 411 5.90 -10.04 -6.32
N ALA A 412 5.83 -9.59 -7.57
CA ALA A 412 4.86 -10.10 -8.55
C ALA A 412 5.47 -10.19 -9.96
N GLU A 413 5.13 -11.22 -10.73
CA GLU A 413 5.44 -11.22 -12.18
C GLU A 413 4.52 -10.25 -12.96
N GLY A 414 3.34 -9.97 -12.43
CA GLY A 414 2.33 -9.08 -13.00
C GLY A 414 2.35 -7.68 -12.39
N PHE A 415 1.24 -6.97 -12.54
CA PHE A 415 1.06 -5.61 -12.04
C PHE A 415 0.77 -5.61 -10.54
N VAL A 416 1.27 -4.62 -9.80
CA VAL A 416 0.93 -4.37 -8.40
C VAL A 416 0.09 -3.11 -8.31
N GLN A 417 -1.13 -3.25 -7.80
CA GLN A 417 -2.04 -2.18 -7.45
C GLN A 417 -2.39 -2.28 -5.96
N ILE A 418 -2.03 -1.26 -5.18
CA ILE A 418 -2.36 -1.15 -3.77
C ILE A 418 -3.00 0.21 -3.56
N ILE A 419 -4.21 0.21 -3.05
CA ILE A 419 -4.95 1.42 -2.70
C ILE A 419 -5.21 1.35 -1.21
N ALA A 420 -4.96 2.43 -0.48
CA ALA A 420 -5.29 2.55 0.93
C ALA A 420 -6.09 3.82 1.19
N SER A 421 -7.06 3.73 2.10
CA SER A 421 -7.85 4.86 2.61
C SER A 421 -7.12 5.74 3.61
N SER A 422 -5.92 5.34 4.04
CA SER A 422 -5.08 6.11 4.96
C SER A 422 -3.62 5.83 4.59
N PRO A 423 -2.60 6.50 5.15
CA PRO A 423 -1.30 6.62 4.53
C PRO A 423 -0.67 5.27 4.17
N VAL A 424 0.12 5.28 3.10
CA VAL A 424 0.88 4.11 2.65
C VAL A 424 2.35 4.34 2.97
N THR A 425 2.91 3.52 3.85
CA THR A 425 4.36 3.48 4.08
C THR A 425 4.95 2.28 3.35
N VAL A 426 5.82 2.52 2.37
CA VAL A 426 6.62 1.47 1.74
C VAL A 426 7.90 1.30 2.54
N SER A 427 7.96 0.27 3.37
CA SER A 427 9.10 -0.06 4.25
C SER A 427 10.01 -1.14 3.68
N GLU A 428 9.52 -1.91 2.71
CA GLU A 428 10.27 -2.93 2.00
C GLU A 428 10.00 -2.85 0.49
N SER A 429 10.82 -3.51 -0.31
CA SER A 429 10.79 -3.31 -1.76
C SER A 429 9.47 -3.74 -2.42
N VAL A 430 9.23 -3.22 -3.61
CA VAL A 430 8.16 -3.72 -4.49
C VAL A 430 8.75 -4.00 -5.86
N VAL A 431 8.63 -5.24 -6.32
CA VAL A 431 9.15 -5.67 -7.63
C VAL A 431 8.01 -6.25 -8.45
N ALA A 432 7.69 -5.60 -9.58
CA ALA A 432 6.52 -5.94 -10.39
C ALA A 432 6.71 -5.58 -11.87
N ALA A 433 5.81 -6.05 -12.74
CA ALA A 433 5.79 -5.59 -14.14
C ALA A 433 5.47 -4.09 -14.23
N GLY A 434 4.59 -3.59 -13.37
CA GLY A 434 4.26 -2.19 -13.17
C GLY A 434 3.71 -2.00 -11.76
N ILE A 435 3.83 -0.79 -11.22
CA ILE A 435 3.50 -0.47 -9.82
C ILE A 435 2.54 0.72 -9.78
N HIS A 436 1.45 0.59 -9.05
CA HIS A 436 0.51 1.66 -8.75
C HIS A 436 0.14 1.62 -7.28
N ILE A 437 0.59 2.61 -6.53
CA ILE A 437 0.35 2.74 -5.09
C ILE A 437 -0.38 4.05 -4.87
N VAL A 438 -1.48 3.97 -4.13
CA VAL A 438 -2.34 5.11 -3.83
C VAL A 438 -2.61 5.16 -2.33
N ALA A 439 -2.25 6.28 -1.69
CA ALA A 439 -2.87 6.74 -0.46
C ALA A 439 -3.99 7.70 -0.89
N THR A 440 -5.24 7.31 -0.69
CA THR A 440 -6.41 8.09 -1.13
C THR A 440 -6.73 9.13 -0.07
N ASP A 441 -6.93 10.38 -0.48
CA ASP A 441 -7.58 11.40 0.35
C ASP A 441 -9.04 11.00 0.64
N ASP A 442 -9.29 10.47 1.84
CA ASP A 442 -10.52 9.77 2.20
C ASP A 442 -11.37 10.49 3.26
N ASP A 443 -10.81 11.53 3.87
CA ASP A 443 -11.50 12.39 4.82
C ASP A 443 -11.29 13.91 4.55
N ILE A 444 -11.11 14.74 5.57
CA ILE A 444 -10.90 16.21 5.44
C ILE A 444 -9.88 16.62 6.50
N ASP A 445 -8.88 15.79 6.78
CA ASP A 445 -8.24 15.86 8.08
C ASP A 445 -7.21 16.98 8.29
N GLY A 446 -6.38 16.81 9.30
CA GLY A 446 -5.56 17.84 9.93
C GLY A 446 -4.77 17.27 11.11
N THR A 447 -4.43 15.98 11.07
CA THR A 447 -3.48 15.37 12.01
C THR A 447 -2.55 14.35 11.32
N PRO A 448 -1.27 14.23 11.73
CA PRO A 448 -0.31 13.27 11.13
C PRO A 448 -0.65 11.77 11.26
N ALA A 449 -1.79 11.40 11.85
CA ALA A 449 -2.27 10.02 11.96
C ALA A 449 -3.55 9.78 11.12
N THR A 450 -3.96 10.82 10.42
CA THR A 450 -5.09 10.85 9.50
C THR A 450 -4.55 11.20 8.10
N ASN A 451 -3.52 12.07 8.01
CA ASN A 451 -2.81 12.41 6.79
C ASN A 451 -2.62 11.24 5.81
N ASP A 452 -3.01 11.43 4.55
CA ASP A 452 -2.99 10.44 3.48
C ASP A 452 -1.67 10.44 2.70
N ASP A 453 -0.57 10.47 3.46
CA ASP A 453 0.80 10.46 2.94
C ASP A 453 1.15 9.14 2.23
N LEU A 454 2.01 9.23 1.21
CA LEU A 454 2.71 8.09 0.62
C LEU A 454 4.22 8.25 0.83
N ILE A 455 4.78 7.38 1.66
CA ILE A 455 6.20 7.44 2.05
C ILE A 455 6.93 6.22 1.51
N VAL A 456 7.96 6.43 0.70
CA VAL A 456 8.95 5.41 0.35
C VAL A 456 10.17 5.60 1.26
N GLU A 457 10.41 4.66 2.17
CA GLU A 457 11.45 4.78 3.21
C GLU A 457 12.89 4.64 2.66
N ASP A 458 13.88 5.06 3.46
CA ASP A 458 15.30 4.92 3.16
C ASP A 458 15.69 3.45 2.88
N GLY A 459 16.42 3.23 1.79
CA GLY A 459 16.89 1.92 1.36
C GLY A 459 15.85 1.05 0.65
N VAL A 460 14.63 1.54 0.44
CA VAL A 460 13.55 0.81 -0.25
C VAL A 460 13.67 0.94 -1.77
N THR A 461 13.42 -0.14 -2.50
CA THR A 461 13.41 -0.15 -3.97
C THR A 461 12.02 -0.44 -4.51
N LEU A 462 11.50 0.46 -5.37
CA LEU A 462 10.36 0.21 -6.25
C LEU A 462 10.88 -0.07 -7.66
N ASN A 463 10.69 -1.28 -8.18
CA ASN A 463 11.20 -1.70 -9.48
C ASN A 463 10.08 -2.23 -10.40
N ALA A 464 9.68 -1.42 -11.38
CA ALA A 464 8.79 -1.79 -12.47
C ALA A 464 9.60 -2.27 -13.69
N PHE A 465 9.77 -3.59 -13.83
CA PHE A 465 10.66 -4.17 -14.85
C PHE A 465 10.09 -4.20 -16.27
N ALA A 466 8.82 -3.82 -16.47
CA ALA A 466 8.17 -3.83 -17.80
C ALA A 466 7.29 -2.61 -18.11
N GLY A 467 6.96 -1.77 -17.13
CA GLY A 467 6.00 -0.67 -17.28
C GLY A 467 6.32 0.52 -16.39
N ASP A 468 5.27 1.17 -15.89
CA ASP A 468 5.32 2.41 -15.13
C ASP A 468 5.38 2.19 -13.61
N ILE A 469 5.84 3.22 -12.90
CA ILE A 469 5.51 3.43 -11.47
C ILE A 469 4.59 4.64 -11.39
N THR A 470 3.44 4.48 -10.73
CA THR A 470 2.52 5.57 -10.39
C THR A 470 2.35 5.63 -8.88
N LEU A 471 2.75 6.74 -8.27
CA LEU A 471 2.54 7.03 -6.85
C LEU A 471 1.57 8.19 -6.72
N CYS A 472 0.52 8.00 -5.94
CA CYS A 472 -0.50 8.98 -5.66
C CYS A 472 -0.64 9.12 -4.15
N ALA A 473 -0.29 10.28 -3.59
CA ALA A 473 -0.53 10.60 -2.20
C ALA A 473 -1.74 11.53 -2.10
N GLY A 474 -2.61 11.31 -1.11
CA GLY A 474 -3.69 12.24 -0.79
C GLY A 474 -3.13 13.54 -0.24
N ASP A 475 -2.05 13.44 0.55
CA ASP A 475 -1.26 14.56 1.06
C ASP A 475 0.19 14.47 0.55
N ASP A 476 1.16 14.23 1.44
CA ASP A 476 2.58 14.31 1.13
C ASP A 476 3.07 13.06 0.40
N LEU A 477 3.86 13.26 -0.65
CA LEU A 477 4.57 12.21 -1.36
C LEU A 477 6.07 12.30 -1.07
N ILE A 478 6.57 11.39 -0.25
CA ILE A 478 7.97 11.42 0.22
C ILE A 478 8.74 10.25 -0.40
N VAL A 479 9.67 10.55 -1.30
CA VAL A 479 10.65 9.60 -1.82
C VAL A 479 11.97 9.84 -1.10
N SER A 480 12.15 9.12 0.02
CA SER A 480 13.24 9.37 0.97
C SER A 480 14.63 9.19 0.36
N VAL A 481 15.62 9.88 0.94
CA VAL A 481 17.03 9.64 0.63
C VAL A 481 17.36 8.15 0.72
N GLY A 482 18.15 7.63 -0.22
CA GLY A 482 18.55 6.23 -0.27
C GLY A 482 17.51 5.27 -0.85
N SER A 483 16.26 5.70 -1.03
CA SER A 483 15.27 4.94 -1.80
C SER A 483 15.59 4.96 -3.31
N THR A 484 15.06 3.99 -4.06
CA THR A 484 15.24 3.90 -5.52
C THR A 484 13.94 3.55 -6.22
N LEU A 485 13.52 4.38 -7.16
CA LEU A 485 12.40 4.13 -8.06
C LEU A 485 12.96 3.87 -9.46
N THR A 486 12.71 2.69 -10.02
CA THR A 486 13.15 2.31 -11.36
C THR A 486 11.98 1.81 -12.19
N ALA A 487 11.70 2.44 -13.33
CA ALA A 487 10.67 2.03 -14.27
C ALA A 487 11.23 1.91 -15.69
N THR A 488 10.67 1.01 -16.50
CA THR A 488 11.09 0.88 -17.91
C THR A 488 10.47 1.98 -18.77
N GLU A 489 9.23 2.37 -18.47
CA GLU A 489 8.48 3.38 -19.20
C GLU A 489 8.53 4.73 -18.46
N SER A 490 7.57 5.05 -17.62
CA SER A 490 7.48 6.34 -16.92
C SER A 490 7.35 6.20 -15.40
N ILE A 491 7.70 7.28 -14.71
CA ILE A 491 7.38 7.48 -13.29
C ILE A 491 6.44 8.69 -13.21
N LEU A 492 5.26 8.47 -12.64
CA LEU A 492 4.22 9.47 -12.43
C LEU A 492 4.00 9.65 -10.92
N LEU A 493 4.24 10.87 -10.43
CA LEU A 493 4.18 11.23 -9.02
C LEU A 493 3.14 12.34 -8.83
N THR A 494 2.22 12.16 -7.91
CA THR A 494 1.10 13.08 -7.71
C THR A 494 0.86 13.28 -6.22
N GLY A 495 0.83 14.54 -5.77
CA GLY A 495 0.23 14.95 -4.50
C GLY A 495 -1.26 15.29 -4.68
N ASP A 496 -1.97 15.60 -3.59
CA ASP A 496 -3.40 15.96 -3.58
C ASP A 496 -4.30 14.98 -4.37
N CYS A 497 -3.95 13.69 -4.30
CA CYS A 497 -4.54 12.68 -5.15
C CYS A 497 -5.90 12.23 -4.63
N THR A 498 -6.94 12.55 -5.40
CA THR A 498 -8.26 11.92 -5.24
C THR A 498 -8.37 10.67 -6.10
N TYR A 499 -8.44 9.49 -5.47
CA TYR A 499 -8.58 8.22 -6.20
C TYR A 499 -9.71 7.33 -5.68
N PRO A 500 -10.68 6.92 -6.54
CA PRO A 500 -10.91 7.44 -7.89
C PRO A 500 -11.46 8.87 -7.82
N ALA A 501 -10.98 9.76 -8.71
CA ALA A 501 -11.22 11.21 -8.72
C ALA A 501 -12.70 11.70 -8.72
N ALA A 502 -13.67 10.80 -8.86
CA ALA A 502 -15.10 11.11 -8.82
C ALA A 502 -15.75 10.85 -7.46
N THR A 503 -15.04 10.19 -6.55
CA THR A 503 -15.59 9.71 -5.26
C THR A 503 -15.17 10.60 -4.11
N TYR A 504 -13.92 11.06 -4.12
CA TYR A 504 -13.31 11.84 -3.05
C TYR A 504 -13.10 13.29 -3.49
N VAL A 505 -13.03 14.20 -2.52
CA VAL A 505 -12.80 15.63 -2.75
C VAL A 505 -11.49 15.92 -2.05
N ALA A 506 -10.53 16.47 -2.80
CA ALA A 506 -9.26 16.90 -2.24
C ALA A 506 -9.53 17.82 -1.05
N ASP A 507 -8.72 17.72 -0.01
CA ASP A 507 -8.73 18.64 1.10
C ASP A 507 -8.30 20.06 0.63
N ALA A 508 -7.99 20.98 1.55
CA ALA A 508 -7.57 22.33 1.19
C ALA A 508 -6.13 22.64 1.63
N ALA A 509 -5.41 21.63 2.11
CA ALA A 509 -3.97 21.67 2.26
C ALA A 509 -3.34 21.40 0.89
N GLY A 510 -2.10 21.86 0.71
CA GLY A 510 -1.32 21.44 -0.45
C GLY A 510 -0.29 20.41 -0.01
N SER A 511 0.20 19.64 -0.98
CA SER A 511 1.13 18.54 -0.77
C SER A 511 2.60 18.98 -0.77
N VAL A 512 3.41 18.25 -0.01
CA VAL A 512 4.87 18.22 -0.18
C VAL A 512 5.25 17.00 -1.00
N ILE A 513 5.82 17.22 -2.19
CA ILE A 513 6.39 16.20 -3.06
C ILE A 513 7.93 16.25 -2.93
N ASP A 514 8.45 15.43 -2.03
CA ASP A 514 9.88 15.41 -1.66
C ASP A 514 10.66 14.31 -2.39
N LEU A 515 11.47 14.69 -3.39
CA LEU A 515 12.20 13.76 -4.26
C LEU A 515 13.70 13.73 -3.94
N GLN A 516 14.06 13.01 -2.87
CA GLN A 516 15.45 12.82 -2.42
C GLN A 516 16.07 11.47 -2.85
N GLY A 517 15.25 10.52 -3.27
CA GLY A 517 15.70 9.20 -3.75
C GLY A 517 16.27 9.20 -5.17
N VAL A 518 16.76 8.04 -5.61
CA VAL A 518 17.18 7.82 -7.01
C VAL A 518 15.96 7.50 -7.85
N ILE A 519 15.73 8.26 -8.91
CA ILE A 519 14.60 8.08 -9.83
C ILE A 519 15.16 7.81 -11.24
N GLU A 520 14.83 6.65 -11.82
CA GLU A 520 15.28 6.22 -13.15
C GLU A 520 14.12 5.68 -14.00
N ALA A 521 13.83 6.34 -15.12
CA ALA A 521 12.82 5.95 -16.10
C ALA A 521 13.09 6.57 -17.48
N SER A 522 12.22 6.32 -18.47
CA SER A 522 12.28 7.05 -19.74
C SER A 522 11.73 8.48 -19.63
N THR A 523 10.88 8.76 -18.63
CA THR A 523 10.36 10.10 -18.33
C THR A 523 9.88 10.18 -16.88
N LEU A 524 10.01 11.35 -16.27
CA LEU A 524 9.41 11.68 -14.97
C LEU A 524 8.30 12.72 -15.18
N ILE A 525 7.15 12.51 -14.55
CA ILE A 525 6.06 13.48 -14.51
C ILE A 525 5.65 13.67 -13.05
N VAL A 526 5.61 14.91 -12.59
CA VAL A 526 5.17 15.30 -11.24
C VAL A 526 3.99 16.24 -11.36
N SER A 527 2.98 16.06 -10.52
CA SER A 527 1.80 16.94 -10.46
C SER A 527 1.51 17.34 -9.01
N GLY A 528 1.42 18.64 -8.74
CA GLY A 528 1.02 19.19 -7.44
C GLY A 528 -0.48 19.01 -7.23
N GLY A 529 -1.30 19.80 -7.92
CA GLY A 529 -2.74 19.71 -7.68
C GLY A 529 -3.47 21.01 -7.94
N SER A 530 -4.39 21.34 -7.04
CA SER A 530 -5.16 22.59 -7.07
C SER A 530 -4.86 23.53 -5.91
N ASP A 531 -4.04 23.09 -4.97
CA ASP A 531 -3.75 23.74 -3.71
C ASP A 531 -2.27 24.14 -3.69
N ASN A 532 -1.80 24.76 -2.60
CA ASN A 532 -0.46 25.35 -2.60
C ASN A 532 0.61 24.28 -2.35
N ASP A 533 1.20 23.76 -3.43
CA ASP A 533 2.09 22.61 -3.38
C ASP A 533 3.57 23.01 -3.27
N THR A 534 4.37 22.12 -2.68
CA THR A 534 5.84 22.24 -2.67
C THR A 534 6.48 21.00 -3.30
N VAL A 535 7.23 21.21 -4.38
CA VAL A 535 8.01 20.16 -5.04
C VAL A 535 9.50 20.38 -4.80
N ILE A 536 10.20 19.35 -4.32
CA ILE A 536 11.64 19.36 -4.07
C ILE A 536 12.30 18.41 -5.06
N LEU A 537 13.21 18.92 -5.89
CA LEU A 537 13.94 18.11 -6.88
C LEU A 537 15.45 18.25 -6.68
N THR A 538 16.06 17.19 -6.16
CA THR A 538 17.50 17.17 -5.86
C THR A 538 18.37 16.62 -6.99
N HIS A 539 17.79 15.82 -7.89
CA HIS A 539 18.50 15.17 -8.99
C HIS A 539 17.58 14.86 -10.19
N LEU A 540 18.13 14.84 -11.40
CA LEU A 540 17.44 14.37 -12.60
C LEU A 540 18.41 13.54 -13.45
N ALA A 541 18.11 12.23 -13.61
CA ALA A 541 18.96 11.30 -14.33
C ALA A 541 19.11 11.65 -15.83
N ALA A 542 20.26 11.28 -16.41
CA ALA A 542 20.54 11.51 -17.82
C ALA A 542 19.60 10.70 -18.73
N ASN A 543 19.12 11.31 -19.82
CA ASN A 543 18.14 10.73 -20.76
C ASN A 543 16.75 10.46 -20.15
N MET A 544 16.42 11.09 -19.01
CA MET A 544 15.10 11.06 -18.40
C MET A 544 14.55 12.49 -18.35
N PRO A 545 13.91 13.01 -19.41
CA PRO A 545 13.24 14.31 -19.34
C PRO A 545 12.17 14.31 -18.23
N ALA A 546 12.06 15.43 -17.51
CA ALA A 546 11.06 15.62 -16.47
C ALA A 546 10.07 16.73 -16.83
N THR A 547 8.81 16.53 -16.47
CA THR A 547 7.77 17.57 -16.49
C THR A 547 7.17 17.72 -15.11
N ILE A 548 7.28 18.91 -14.53
CA ILE A 548 6.65 19.29 -13.27
C ILE A 548 5.48 20.20 -13.61
N ASN A 549 4.26 19.78 -13.26
CA ASN A 549 3.06 20.59 -13.36
C ASN A 549 2.65 20.96 -11.94
N LEU A 550 2.81 22.21 -11.54
CA LEU A 550 2.48 22.62 -10.19
C LEU A 550 0.95 22.69 -10.02
N GLY A 551 0.27 23.36 -10.95
CA GLY A 551 -1.18 23.21 -11.12
C GLY A 551 -1.92 24.51 -10.89
N ALA A 552 -2.90 24.50 -10.00
CA ALA A 552 -3.45 25.74 -9.45
C ALA A 552 -3.00 25.85 -7.99
N GLY A 553 -2.97 27.06 -7.44
CA GLY A 553 -2.37 27.28 -6.13
C GLY A 553 -1.19 28.23 -6.24
N ASP A 554 -0.71 28.74 -5.11
CA ASP A 554 0.56 29.46 -5.06
C ASP A 554 1.66 28.45 -4.76
N ASP A 555 2.27 27.88 -5.80
CA ASP A 555 3.14 26.71 -5.70
C ASP A 555 4.63 27.04 -5.61
N GLN A 556 5.43 26.11 -5.11
CA GLN A 556 6.89 26.23 -5.07
C GLN A 556 7.59 24.99 -5.64
N LEU A 557 8.52 25.21 -6.58
CA LEU A 557 9.50 24.22 -7.01
C LEU A 557 10.90 24.64 -6.56
N SER A 558 11.55 23.81 -5.75
CA SER A 558 12.95 23.97 -5.33
C SER A 558 13.85 22.98 -6.07
N VAL A 559 14.83 23.49 -6.81
CA VAL A 559 15.83 22.71 -7.56
C VAL A 559 17.21 22.99 -6.99
N GLY A 560 17.89 21.94 -6.52
CA GLY A 560 19.25 22.02 -5.97
C GLY A 560 19.61 20.77 -5.17
N SER A 561 20.87 20.35 -5.20
CA SER A 561 21.30 19.09 -4.54
C SER A 561 21.17 19.08 -3.01
N MET A 562 20.89 20.23 -2.39
CA MET A 562 20.61 20.37 -0.96
C MET A 562 19.23 20.97 -0.69
N ALA A 563 18.33 20.97 -1.68
CA ALA A 563 16.96 21.43 -1.52
C ALA A 563 16.23 20.59 -0.45
N THR A 564 15.40 21.26 0.34
CA THR A 564 14.53 20.68 1.36
C THR A 564 13.23 21.49 1.41
N GLU A 565 12.22 20.99 2.11
CA GLU A 565 10.94 21.69 2.33
C GLU A 565 11.12 23.11 2.92
N LEU A 566 12.15 23.30 3.74
CA LEU A 566 12.35 24.55 4.48
C LEU A 566 13.31 25.52 3.80
N THR A 567 14.26 25.02 3.01
CA THR A 567 15.35 25.81 2.43
C THR A 567 15.88 25.20 1.14
N ASN A 568 16.22 26.06 0.17
CA ASN A 568 17.00 25.72 -1.03
C ASN A 568 18.27 26.57 -1.07
N SER A 569 19.34 26.13 -0.38
CA SER A 569 20.59 26.90 -0.27
C SER A 569 21.82 26.00 -0.05
N GLY A 570 22.95 26.39 -0.63
CA GLY A 570 24.24 25.69 -0.51
C GLY A 570 24.36 24.43 -1.38
N GLY A 571 23.36 24.14 -2.21
CA GLY A 571 23.35 23.06 -3.18
C GLY A 571 23.96 23.46 -4.52
N VAL A 572 23.92 22.50 -5.44
CA VAL A 572 24.38 22.64 -6.82
C VAL A 572 23.40 21.97 -7.80
N VAL A 573 23.36 22.41 -9.07
CA VAL A 573 22.41 21.91 -10.09
C VAL A 573 23.01 21.04 -11.20
N GLU A 574 24.29 20.65 -11.14
CA GLU A 574 24.88 19.74 -12.14
C GLU A 574 24.28 18.33 -12.08
N GLY A 575 23.54 18.03 -11.01
CA GLY A 575 22.70 16.84 -10.90
C GLY A 575 21.52 16.83 -11.87
N ILE A 576 21.20 17.95 -12.55
CA ILE A 576 20.13 18.02 -13.56
C ILE A 576 20.70 17.66 -14.94
N LEU A 577 20.66 16.37 -15.26
CA LEU A 577 21.34 15.79 -16.43
C LEU A 577 20.45 15.60 -17.67
N SER A 578 19.19 16.08 -17.62
CA SER A 578 18.22 16.03 -18.71
C SER A 578 17.39 17.32 -18.69
N LEU A 579 16.54 17.53 -19.71
CA LEU A 579 15.65 18.68 -19.74
C LEU A 579 14.60 18.59 -18.62
N LEU A 580 14.53 19.62 -17.79
CA LEU A 580 13.46 19.85 -16.82
C LEU A 580 12.46 20.84 -17.44
N THR A 581 11.19 20.46 -17.53
CA THR A 581 10.09 21.34 -17.95
C THR A 581 9.21 21.67 -16.75
N VAL A 582 8.98 22.96 -16.49
CA VAL A 582 8.20 23.45 -15.36
C VAL A 582 7.01 24.25 -15.87
N ASN A 583 5.81 23.87 -15.45
CA ASN A 583 4.59 24.64 -15.67
C ASN A 583 4.08 25.04 -14.29
N GLY A 584 4.07 26.34 -13.97
CA GLY A 584 3.47 26.83 -12.71
C GLY A 584 1.96 26.62 -12.76
N GLY A 585 1.28 27.45 -13.52
CA GLY A 585 -0.11 27.22 -13.88
C GLY A 585 -0.97 28.39 -13.46
N ALA A 586 -1.81 28.22 -12.44
CA ALA A 586 -2.72 29.25 -11.97
C ALA A 586 -2.49 29.60 -10.50
N GLY A 587 -1.87 30.74 -10.25
CA GLY A 587 -1.66 31.30 -8.93
C GLY A 587 -0.38 32.13 -8.95
N ILE A 588 0.35 32.20 -7.85
CA ILE A 588 1.69 32.78 -7.80
C ILE A 588 2.70 31.65 -7.61
N ASP A 589 3.28 31.19 -8.71
CA ASP A 589 4.17 30.04 -8.71
C ASP A 589 5.64 30.47 -8.67
N THR A 590 6.42 29.83 -7.80
CA THR A 590 7.84 30.13 -7.59
C THR A 590 8.74 29.00 -8.06
N LEU A 591 9.66 29.29 -8.99
CA LEU A 591 10.78 28.42 -9.35
C LEU A 591 12.07 28.91 -8.67
N SER A 592 12.58 28.14 -7.71
CA SER A 592 13.86 28.39 -7.03
C SER A 592 14.94 27.46 -7.57
N VAL A 593 16.04 28.02 -8.07
CA VAL A 593 17.19 27.28 -8.61
C VAL A 593 18.43 27.64 -7.79
N ASP A 594 18.97 26.67 -7.05
CA ASP A 594 20.11 26.86 -6.15
C ASP A 594 21.36 26.16 -6.64
N ASP A 595 22.31 26.97 -7.08
CA ASP A 595 23.68 26.61 -7.42
C ASP A 595 24.71 27.32 -6.53
N SER A 596 24.27 27.85 -5.38
CA SER A 596 25.10 28.68 -4.49
C SER A 596 26.24 27.93 -3.80
N GLY A 597 26.24 26.60 -3.87
CA GLY A 597 27.31 25.72 -3.40
C GLY A 597 28.45 25.50 -4.40
N ASP A 598 28.33 25.96 -5.65
CA ASP A 598 29.44 25.89 -6.62
C ASP A 598 30.47 27.01 -6.31
N ASP A 599 31.75 26.69 -6.38
CA ASP A 599 32.86 27.64 -6.17
C ASP A 599 33.63 27.93 -7.48
N THR A 600 33.12 27.46 -8.62
CA THR A 600 33.77 27.59 -9.93
C THR A 600 33.13 28.68 -10.79
N ASP A 601 33.92 29.26 -11.69
CA ASP A 601 33.42 30.22 -12.67
C ASP A 601 32.43 29.53 -13.61
N GLN A 602 31.17 29.96 -13.57
CA GLN A 602 30.12 29.43 -14.44
C GLN A 602 29.55 30.49 -15.38
N SER A 603 28.84 30.03 -16.40
CA SER A 603 28.02 30.91 -17.22
C SER A 603 26.60 30.38 -17.32
N MET A 604 25.64 31.30 -17.27
CA MET A 604 24.22 31.04 -17.52
C MET A 604 23.70 31.87 -18.68
N THR A 605 22.71 31.32 -19.39
CA THR A 605 21.88 32.07 -20.35
C THR A 605 20.43 31.94 -19.93
N PHE A 606 19.78 33.10 -19.77
CA PHE A 606 18.40 33.25 -19.36
C PHE A 606 17.58 33.88 -20.49
N THR A 607 16.46 33.25 -20.81
CA THR A 607 15.46 33.74 -21.78
C THR A 607 14.09 33.60 -21.14
N SER A 608 13.07 34.25 -21.69
CA SER A 608 11.66 34.20 -21.25
C SER A 608 11.00 32.81 -21.21
N SER A 609 11.73 31.73 -21.53
CA SER A 609 11.20 30.36 -21.49
C SER A 609 12.25 29.29 -21.14
N LEU A 610 13.51 29.67 -20.93
CA LEU A 610 14.60 28.71 -20.79
C LEU A 610 15.77 29.28 -19.99
N ILE A 611 16.22 28.49 -19.01
CA ILE A 611 17.44 28.68 -18.23
C ILE A 611 18.44 27.59 -18.67
N THR A 612 19.64 27.99 -19.09
CA THR A 612 20.74 27.06 -19.42
C THR A 612 22.04 27.50 -18.78
N GLY A 613 23.00 26.58 -18.68
CA GLY A 613 24.28 26.83 -17.99
C GLY A 613 24.27 26.26 -16.57
N LEU A 614 25.01 26.88 -15.64
CA LEU A 614 25.13 26.43 -14.24
C LEU A 614 25.54 24.94 -14.13
N GLY A 615 26.30 24.45 -15.10
CA GLY A 615 26.70 23.04 -15.19
C GLY A 615 25.60 22.01 -15.52
N MET A 616 24.34 22.44 -15.74
CA MET A 616 23.25 21.57 -16.23
C MET A 616 23.54 21.04 -17.64
N ALA A 617 22.98 19.87 -17.97
CA ALA A 617 23.18 19.26 -19.29
C ALA A 617 22.35 19.90 -20.41
N GLU A 618 21.05 20.14 -20.16
CA GLU A 618 20.11 20.71 -21.14
C GLU A 618 19.42 21.99 -20.65
N GLY A 619 19.15 22.11 -19.34
CA GLY A 619 18.57 23.29 -18.71
C GLY A 619 17.14 23.10 -18.20
N ILE A 620 16.49 24.21 -17.85
CA ILE A 620 15.14 24.28 -17.31
C ILE A 620 14.27 25.11 -18.26
N ALA A 621 13.34 24.46 -18.96
CA ALA A 621 12.29 25.11 -19.70
C ALA A 621 11.15 25.45 -18.75
N TYR A 622 10.57 26.64 -18.86
CA TYR A 622 9.51 27.07 -17.94
C TYR A 622 8.41 27.85 -18.67
N ALA A 623 7.21 27.77 -18.14
CA ALA A 623 6.05 28.55 -18.55
C ALA A 623 5.13 28.79 -17.35
N THR A 624 4.33 29.86 -17.43
CA THR A 624 3.29 30.18 -16.42
C THR A 624 3.81 30.18 -14.99
N VAL A 625 5.01 30.72 -14.76
CA VAL A 625 5.59 30.96 -13.42
C VAL A 625 5.64 32.46 -13.17
N GLU A 626 5.31 32.89 -11.96
CA GLU A 626 5.23 34.31 -11.58
C GLU A 626 6.49 34.80 -10.87
N GLN A 627 7.25 33.90 -10.24
CA GLN A 627 8.51 34.20 -9.56
C GLN A 627 9.61 33.21 -9.96
N ILE A 628 10.79 33.71 -10.29
CA ILE A 628 11.99 32.90 -10.54
C ILE A 628 13.12 33.45 -9.69
N ASP A 629 13.67 32.62 -8.80
CA ASP A 629 14.80 32.97 -7.95
C ASP A 629 15.99 32.05 -8.26
N ILE A 630 17.11 32.63 -8.70
CA ILE A 630 18.32 31.89 -9.08
C ILE A 630 19.48 32.35 -8.19
N ALA A 631 20.12 31.41 -7.51
CA ALA A 631 21.36 31.65 -6.78
C ALA A 631 22.53 30.93 -7.47
N SER A 632 23.51 31.67 -7.97
CA SER A 632 24.74 31.13 -8.56
C SER A 632 25.85 30.97 -7.51
N GLY A 633 26.93 30.30 -7.88
CA GLY A 633 28.06 29.98 -6.99
C GLY A 633 28.97 31.16 -6.63
N SER A 634 30.05 30.89 -5.88
CA SER A 634 31.05 31.87 -5.42
C SER A 634 32.20 32.16 -6.42
N GLY A 635 32.10 31.62 -7.64
CA GLY A 635 33.02 31.89 -8.74
C GLY A 635 32.81 33.25 -9.40
N ASN A 636 33.64 33.59 -10.40
CA ASN A 636 33.39 34.78 -11.22
C ASN A 636 32.39 34.42 -12.32
N ASN A 637 31.10 34.61 -12.05
CA ASN A 637 30.03 34.10 -12.90
C ASN A 637 29.71 35.06 -14.04
N THR A 638 29.26 34.51 -15.16
CA THR A 638 28.75 35.28 -16.30
C THR A 638 27.28 35.00 -16.53
N VAL A 639 26.43 35.99 -16.23
CA VAL A 639 24.98 35.97 -16.40
C VAL A 639 24.59 36.65 -17.71
N ASN A 640 24.04 35.90 -18.66
CA ASN A 640 23.57 36.44 -19.94
C ASN A 640 22.04 36.41 -19.99
N VAL A 641 21.40 37.57 -19.91
CA VAL A 641 19.94 37.72 -20.00
C VAL A 641 19.56 38.22 -21.39
N GLN A 642 18.85 37.39 -22.15
CA GLN A 642 18.41 37.71 -23.52
C GLN A 642 16.94 38.14 -23.60
N SER A 643 16.10 37.61 -22.71
CA SER A 643 14.70 38.01 -22.56
C SER A 643 14.17 37.60 -21.18
N THR A 644 13.09 38.21 -20.75
CA THR A 644 12.36 37.90 -19.50
C THR A 644 10.89 37.73 -19.81
N LEU A 645 10.19 36.87 -19.09
CA LEU A 645 8.77 36.59 -19.33
C LEU A 645 7.88 37.70 -18.76
N GLU A 646 6.94 38.21 -19.55
CA GLU A 646 5.94 39.20 -19.10
C GLU A 646 5.15 38.64 -17.90
N GLY A 647 5.04 39.44 -16.83
CA GLY A 647 4.33 39.06 -15.60
C GLY A 647 5.14 38.23 -14.62
N THR A 648 6.37 37.82 -14.97
CA THR A 648 7.28 37.08 -14.09
C THR A 648 8.33 38.01 -13.46
N GLY A 649 8.46 37.96 -12.13
CA GLY A 649 9.57 38.56 -11.39
C GLY A 649 10.77 37.62 -11.36
N THR A 650 11.93 38.08 -11.84
CA THR A 650 13.17 37.29 -11.87
C THR A 650 14.22 37.90 -10.96
N THR A 651 14.71 37.13 -9.98
CA THR A 651 15.85 37.48 -9.13
C THR A 651 17.04 36.61 -9.46
N ILE A 652 18.20 37.21 -9.70
CA ILE A 652 19.47 36.49 -9.91
C ILE A 652 20.50 36.99 -8.89
N ILE A 653 20.96 36.09 -8.03
CA ILE A 653 21.98 36.36 -7.00
C ILE A 653 23.28 35.68 -7.43
N ALA A 654 24.33 36.46 -7.67
CA ALA A 654 25.64 35.93 -8.08
C ALA A 654 26.58 35.62 -6.90
N ASN A 655 26.15 35.91 -5.66
CA ASN A 655 26.86 35.62 -4.42
C ASN A 655 28.24 36.27 -4.29
N ALA A 656 29.35 35.56 -4.36
CA ALA A 656 30.68 36.15 -4.23
C ALA A 656 31.43 35.96 -5.54
N GLY A 657 32.31 36.87 -5.90
CA GLY A 657 33.04 36.80 -7.16
C GLY A 657 33.05 38.13 -7.88
N ASP A 658 33.91 38.26 -8.88
CA ASP A 658 33.87 39.40 -9.79
C ASP A 658 32.91 39.06 -10.94
N ASP A 659 31.61 39.20 -10.70
CA ASP A 659 30.57 38.73 -11.61
C ASP A 659 30.31 39.67 -12.79
N THR A 660 29.84 39.12 -13.90
CA THR A 660 29.47 39.88 -15.10
C THR A 660 28.03 39.59 -15.53
N PHE A 661 27.21 40.63 -15.54
CA PHE A 661 25.85 40.61 -16.05
C PHE A 661 25.79 41.26 -17.45
N ASN A 662 25.28 40.53 -18.44
CA ASN A 662 25.06 41.00 -19.81
C ASN A 662 23.58 40.93 -20.15
N ILE A 663 22.94 42.07 -20.39
CA ILE A 663 21.51 42.16 -20.69
C ILE A 663 21.34 42.74 -22.09
N SER A 664 20.94 41.89 -23.02
CA SER A 664 20.65 42.23 -24.42
C SER A 664 20.12 40.99 -25.14
N SER A 665 19.27 41.14 -26.17
CA SER A 665 18.72 40.00 -26.92
C SER A 665 19.75 39.11 -27.63
N ASP A 666 21.03 39.52 -27.67
CA ASP A 666 22.16 38.75 -28.17
C ASP A 666 23.30 38.57 -27.13
N ALA A 667 23.03 38.80 -25.84
CA ALA A 667 24.01 38.60 -24.76
C ALA A 667 24.70 37.23 -24.90
N PRO A 668 26.04 37.16 -24.78
CA PRO A 668 26.98 38.20 -24.28
C PRO A 668 27.48 39.21 -25.32
N ILE A 669 27.01 39.17 -26.58
CA ILE A 669 27.55 40.05 -27.64
C ILE A 669 27.24 41.52 -27.35
N ASN A 670 26.09 41.80 -26.74
CA ASN A 670 25.64 43.14 -26.35
C ASN A 670 25.62 44.11 -27.55
N SER A 671 25.05 43.64 -28.67
CA SER A 671 24.73 44.44 -29.86
C SER A 671 23.26 44.38 -30.26
N GLY A 672 22.45 43.66 -29.48
CA GLY A 672 21.01 43.49 -29.67
C GLY A 672 20.18 44.60 -29.02
N THR A 673 18.91 44.29 -28.83
CA THR A 673 17.88 45.17 -28.24
C THR A 673 17.44 44.69 -26.86
N LEU A 674 16.71 45.53 -26.14
CA LEU A 674 16.06 45.23 -24.86
C LEU A 674 14.56 44.95 -25.00
N ASP A 675 14.05 44.86 -26.24
CA ASP A 675 12.62 44.65 -26.53
C ASP A 675 12.04 43.36 -25.96
N GLY A 676 12.89 42.39 -25.60
CA GLY A 676 12.47 41.12 -24.99
C GLY A 676 12.56 41.10 -23.47
N ILE A 677 12.92 42.21 -22.83
CA ILE A 677 12.93 42.34 -21.37
C ILE A 677 11.53 42.79 -20.92
N ASP A 678 10.56 41.87 -20.96
CA ASP A 678 9.15 42.19 -20.70
C ASP A 678 8.71 42.02 -19.23
N GLY A 679 9.52 41.34 -18.40
CA GLY A 679 9.28 41.06 -16.98
C GLY A 679 10.22 41.85 -16.08
N GLU A 680 9.95 41.87 -14.77
CA GLU A 680 10.85 42.53 -13.81
C GLU A 680 12.12 41.69 -13.60
N LEU A 681 13.27 42.35 -13.65
CA LEU A 681 14.57 41.72 -13.43
C LEU A 681 15.27 42.41 -12.26
N HIS A 682 15.64 41.63 -11.26
CA HIS A 682 16.45 42.02 -10.14
C HIS A 682 17.77 41.25 -10.15
N LEU A 683 18.88 41.98 -10.05
CA LEU A 683 20.24 41.43 -10.08
C LEU A 683 20.95 41.78 -8.77
N ASP A 684 21.37 40.80 -8.00
CA ASP A 684 22.29 41.01 -6.88
C ASP A 684 23.68 40.49 -7.27
N GLY A 685 24.60 41.42 -7.52
CA GLY A 685 26.00 41.10 -7.79
C GLY A 685 26.76 40.61 -6.56
N GLY A 686 26.15 40.64 -5.37
CA GLY A 686 26.76 40.15 -4.15
C GLY A 686 28.14 40.78 -3.88
N ALA A 687 29.09 40.02 -3.33
CA ALA A 687 30.42 40.50 -2.94
C ALA A 687 31.45 40.37 -4.07
N GLY A 688 32.40 41.31 -4.18
CA GLY A 688 33.40 41.33 -5.26
C GLY A 688 33.23 42.54 -6.17
N ASP A 689 33.97 42.58 -7.28
CA ASP A 689 33.96 43.68 -8.26
C ASP A 689 33.17 43.32 -9.51
N ASN A 690 31.89 43.68 -9.48
CA ASN A 690 30.93 43.28 -10.50
C ASN A 690 30.94 44.19 -11.73
N THR A 691 30.45 43.65 -12.85
CA THR A 691 30.23 44.37 -14.11
C THR A 691 28.77 44.21 -14.55
N LEU A 692 28.08 45.33 -14.83
CA LEU A 692 26.75 45.30 -15.43
C LEU A 692 26.82 45.92 -16.83
N ASN A 693 26.41 45.18 -17.85
CA ASN A 693 26.31 45.64 -19.23
C ASN A 693 24.86 45.53 -19.67
N ILE A 694 24.23 46.65 -19.99
CA ILE A 694 22.87 46.72 -20.53
C ILE A 694 22.96 47.34 -21.92
N SER A 695 22.48 46.65 -22.95
CA SER A 695 22.64 47.08 -24.33
C SER A 695 21.34 47.01 -25.13
N ASP A 696 20.92 48.18 -25.60
CA ASP A 696 19.89 48.38 -26.62
C ASP A 696 20.48 48.86 -27.97
N ARG A 697 21.78 48.64 -28.20
CA ARG A 697 22.51 49.11 -29.40
C ARG A 697 21.92 48.67 -30.75
N GLY A 698 21.14 47.59 -30.76
CA GLY A 698 20.44 47.11 -31.94
C GLY A 698 19.18 47.90 -32.27
N ASN A 699 18.72 48.78 -31.36
CA ASN A 699 17.50 49.55 -31.54
C ASN A 699 17.75 50.72 -32.50
N SER A 700 16.77 51.00 -33.36
CA SER A 700 16.83 52.12 -34.32
C SER A 700 15.69 53.12 -34.14
N SER A 701 14.77 52.83 -33.22
CA SER A 701 13.77 53.76 -32.71
C SER A 701 14.40 54.59 -31.59
N GLY A 702 14.01 55.87 -31.49
CA GLY A 702 14.42 56.70 -30.35
C GLY A 702 13.60 56.35 -29.12
N LEU A 703 14.28 56.03 -28.01
CA LEU A 703 13.70 55.76 -26.72
C LEU A 703 13.27 57.06 -26.04
N THR A 704 12.14 57.03 -25.34
CA THR A 704 11.69 58.16 -24.52
C THR A 704 11.15 57.67 -23.19
N GLY A 705 11.41 58.43 -22.12
CA GLY A 705 10.92 58.08 -20.78
C GLY A 705 11.80 57.07 -20.04
N VAL A 706 13.03 56.84 -20.53
CA VAL A 706 14.04 56.08 -19.80
C VAL A 706 14.47 56.87 -18.56
N VAL A 707 14.44 56.24 -17.40
CA VAL A 707 14.90 56.83 -16.14
C VAL A 707 15.91 55.89 -15.48
N LEU A 708 17.09 56.43 -15.17
CA LEU A 708 18.18 55.74 -14.45
C LEU A 708 18.38 56.36 -13.08
N ASP A 709 18.45 55.52 -12.04
CA ASP A 709 18.83 55.89 -10.68
C ASP A 709 19.96 55.01 -10.12
N GLU A 710 20.31 55.18 -8.84
CA GLU A 710 21.39 54.41 -8.20
C GLU A 710 21.14 52.90 -8.04
N THR A 711 19.89 52.46 -8.22
CA THR A 711 19.41 51.08 -8.01
C THR A 711 18.84 50.42 -9.26
N GLY A 712 18.60 51.16 -10.35
CA GLY A 712 17.90 50.60 -11.48
C GLY A 712 17.79 51.50 -12.70
N ILE A 713 17.16 50.92 -13.71
CA ILE A 713 16.80 51.58 -14.94
C ILE A 713 15.41 51.08 -15.39
N SER A 714 14.56 52.02 -15.78
CA SER A 714 13.18 51.77 -16.22
C SER A 714 12.90 52.45 -17.55
N GLY A 715 11.82 52.02 -18.22
CA GLY A 715 11.43 52.57 -19.52
C GLY A 715 12.32 52.09 -20.67
N LEU A 716 12.97 50.94 -20.51
CA LEU A 716 13.78 50.28 -21.54
C LEU A 716 12.87 49.49 -22.49
N GLY A 717 13.13 49.60 -23.79
CA GLY A 717 12.41 48.86 -24.84
C GLY A 717 11.14 49.55 -25.36
N ASP A 718 10.73 49.19 -26.58
CA ASP A 718 9.53 49.74 -27.23
C ASP A 718 8.21 49.32 -26.51
N SER A 719 8.24 48.24 -25.71
CA SER A 719 7.12 47.73 -24.91
C SER A 719 6.96 48.41 -23.55
N GLY A 720 8.06 48.90 -22.95
CA GLY A 720 8.08 49.68 -21.71
C GLY A 720 7.62 48.96 -20.44
N SER A 721 7.60 47.63 -20.40
CA SER A 721 7.04 46.85 -19.28
C SER A 721 8.07 46.29 -18.29
N GLY A 722 9.29 45.95 -18.70
CA GLY A 722 10.32 45.39 -17.81
C GLY A 722 11.23 46.44 -17.19
N ASN A 723 11.34 46.42 -15.86
CA ASN A 723 12.32 47.21 -15.11
C ASN A 723 13.54 46.34 -14.78
N ILE A 724 14.73 46.92 -14.84
CA ILE A 724 15.96 46.27 -14.39
C ILE A 724 16.44 46.98 -13.13
N THR A 725 16.51 46.26 -12.03
CA THR A 725 17.09 46.72 -10.77
C THR A 725 18.35 45.94 -10.46
N TYR A 726 19.27 46.57 -9.76
CA TYR A 726 20.55 45.97 -9.42
C TYR A 726 21.03 46.40 -8.04
N GLU A 727 21.48 45.43 -7.26
CA GLU A 727 22.19 45.63 -6.02
C GLU A 727 23.52 44.83 -5.97
N ALA A 728 24.30 45.06 -4.92
CA ALA A 728 25.52 44.29 -4.64
C ALA A 728 25.98 44.63 -3.23
N SER A 729 26.42 43.61 -2.47
CA SER A 729 27.07 43.82 -1.16
C SER A 729 28.54 44.25 -1.29
N GLY A 730 29.16 44.00 -2.44
CA GLY A 730 30.46 44.46 -2.91
C GLY A 730 30.35 45.72 -3.75
N SER A 731 31.05 45.74 -4.89
CA SER A 731 31.16 46.90 -5.78
C SER A 731 30.70 46.56 -7.21
N PHE A 732 30.44 47.58 -8.03
CA PHE A 732 30.40 47.44 -9.49
C PHE A 732 31.69 47.99 -10.10
N GLY A 733 32.84 47.45 -9.67
CA GLY A 733 34.19 47.88 -10.06
C GLY A 733 34.49 47.70 -11.55
N GLY A 734 33.75 46.84 -12.27
CA GLY A 734 33.78 46.75 -13.74
C GLY A 734 32.93 47.82 -14.44
N GLY A 735 32.13 48.56 -13.67
CA GLY A 735 31.23 49.64 -14.10
C GLY A 735 29.83 49.17 -14.44
N LEU A 736 28.90 50.13 -14.40
CA LEU A 736 27.54 50.03 -14.92
C LEU A 736 27.55 50.64 -16.32
N ASN A 737 27.47 49.81 -17.37
CA ASN A 737 27.66 50.22 -18.76
C ASN A 737 26.36 50.07 -19.53
N PHE A 738 25.85 51.19 -20.06
CA PHE A 738 24.60 51.28 -20.81
C PHE A 738 24.91 51.70 -22.25
N GLY A 739 24.38 50.96 -23.23
CA GLY A 739 24.52 51.27 -24.65
C GLY A 739 23.16 51.44 -25.32
N PHE A 740 22.98 52.56 -26.01
CA PHE A 740 21.77 52.92 -26.74
C PHE A 740 21.97 52.84 -28.26
N GLY A 741 20.87 53.03 -28.98
CA GLY A 741 20.70 52.62 -30.37
C GLY A 741 21.14 53.66 -31.40
N SER A 742 20.51 53.62 -32.57
CA SER A 742 20.69 54.63 -33.63
C SER A 742 19.52 55.62 -33.74
N GLY A 743 18.63 55.65 -32.76
CA GLY A 743 17.47 56.52 -32.71
C GLY A 743 17.75 57.79 -31.91
N ASP A 744 16.89 58.81 -32.03
CA ASP A 744 17.00 60.02 -31.19
C ASP A 744 16.51 59.70 -29.77
N ASP A 745 17.43 59.41 -28.85
CA ASP A 745 17.14 58.91 -27.51
C ASP A 745 16.97 60.04 -26.48
N ASN A 746 16.01 59.90 -25.55
CA ASN A 746 15.76 60.86 -24.48
C ASN A 746 15.78 60.17 -23.11
N ILE A 747 16.90 60.35 -22.40
CA ILE A 747 17.22 59.68 -21.14
C ILE A 747 17.23 60.70 -20.00
N THR A 748 16.62 60.33 -18.87
CA THR A 748 16.78 61.07 -17.61
C THR A 748 17.63 60.27 -16.64
N VAL A 749 18.72 60.87 -16.15
CA VAL A 749 19.53 60.31 -15.06
C VAL A 749 19.22 61.10 -13.80
N ILE A 750 18.67 60.43 -12.78
CA ILE A 750 18.28 61.06 -11.51
C ILE A 750 19.19 60.69 -10.32
N GLY A 751 20.01 59.66 -10.50
CA GLY A 751 20.98 59.17 -9.53
C GLY A 751 21.95 58.18 -10.18
N THR A 752 23.10 57.94 -9.56
CA THR A 752 24.06 56.89 -9.97
C THR A 752 24.69 56.24 -8.74
N ARG A 753 25.07 54.96 -8.89
CA ARG A 753 25.55 54.20 -7.75
C ARG A 753 26.87 54.76 -7.16
N PRO A 754 26.96 54.97 -5.83
CA PRO A 754 28.18 55.44 -5.18
C PRO A 754 29.37 54.51 -5.44
N ALA A 755 30.57 55.09 -5.54
CA ALA A 755 31.85 54.37 -5.71
C ALA A 755 31.96 53.45 -6.95
N ALA A 756 31.01 53.52 -7.88
CA ALA A 756 31.07 52.91 -9.20
C ALA A 756 31.10 54.00 -10.29
N VAL A 757 31.40 53.58 -11.52
CA VAL A 757 31.25 54.41 -12.71
C VAL A 757 30.03 53.95 -13.48
N THR A 758 29.12 54.89 -13.74
CA THR A 758 28.02 54.73 -14.69
C THR A 758 28.45 55.30 -16.04
N THR A 759 28.43 54.48 -17.09
CA THR A 759 28.82 54.86 -18.45
C THR A 759 27.63 54.74 -19.40
N LEU A 760 27.27 55.82 -20.10
CA LEU A 760 26.26 55.82 -21.16
C LEU A 760 26.93 56.03 -22.51
N HIS A 761 26.64 55.14 -23.46
CA HIS A 761 26.97 55.28 -24.87
C HIS A 761 25.68 55.54 -25.63
N MET A 762 25.48 56.78 -26.09
CA MET A 762 24.20 57.20 -26.69
C MET A 762 24.00 56.65 -28.11
N GLY A 763 25.08 56.31 -28.82
CA GLY A 763 24.97 55.67 -30.12
C GLY A 763 24.93 56.68 -31.27
N ALA A 764 23.98 56.53 -32.18
CA ALA A 764 23.77 57.50 -33.25
C ALA A 764 22.38 58.11 -33.13
N GLY A 765 22.19 59.33 -33.60
CA GLY A 765 20.93 60.04 -33.37
C GLY A 765 21.21 61.39 -32.74
N ASN A 766 20.20 62.25 -32.66
CA ASN A 766 20.33 63.50 -31.89
C ASN A 766 19.80 63.23 -30.49
N ASP A 767 20.69 62.88 -29.58
CA ASP A 767 20.33 62.35 -28.28
C ASP A 767 20.19 63.46 -27.24
N SER A 768 19.37 63.22 -26.23
CA SER A 768 19.14 64.15 -25.13
C SER A 768 19.28 63.42 -23.81
N VAL A 769 20.27 63.81 -22.99
CA VAL A 769 20.43 63.31 -21.64
C VAL A 769 20.25 64.45 -20.63
N GLU A 770 19.17 64.36 -19.85
CA GLU A 770 18.91 65.28 -18.74
C GLU A 770 19.37 64.65 -17.43
N ILE A 771 20.30 65.30 -16.74
CA ILE A 771 20.93 64.80 -15.52
C ILE A 771 20.50 65.68 -14.35
N ARG A 772 19.79 65.10 -13.39
CA ARG A 772 19.21 65.77 -12.24
C ARG A 772 19.70 65.10 -10.97
N ASP A 773 20.19 65.86 -10.01
CA ASP A 773 20.53 65.31 -8.70
C ASP A 773 19.25 65.23 -7.86
N GLU A 774 18.57 64.09 -7.95
CA GLU A 774 17.40 63.77 -7.14
C GLU A 774 17.68 62.63 -6.14
N SER A 775 18.87 62.03 -6.19
CA SER A 775 19.28 60.96 -5.29
C SER A 775 19.42 61.44 -3.84
N ALA A 776 19.15 60.54 -2.90
CA ALA A 776 19.34 60.80 -1.48
C ALA A 776 20.75 60.43 -0.97
N VAL A 777 21.54 59.76 -1.83
CA VAL A 777 22.91 59.31 -1.55
C VAL A 777 23.91 60.02 -2.46
N ASP A 778 25.19 59.98 -2.10
CA ASP A 778 26.24 60.58 -2.93
C ASP A 778 26.41 59.80 -4.23
N ASP A 779 26.20 60.46 -5.37
CA ASP A 779 26.34 59.83 -6.68
C ASP A 779 27.79 59.46 -7.05
N GLY A 780 27.94 58.37 -7.81
CA GLY A 780 29.19 57.96 -8.45
C GLY A 780 29.62 58.86 -9.62
N LEU A 781 30.70 58.46 -10.29
CA LEU A 781 31.16 59.15 -11.50
C LEU A 781 30.27 58.77 -12.69
N LEU A 782 29.61 59.76 -13.30
CA LEU A 782 28.84 59.58 -14.52
C LEU A 782 29.69 59.96 -15.75
N VAL A 783 29.76 59.06 -16.73
CA VAL A 783 30.46 59.24 -18.00
C VAL A 783 29.47 59.07 -19.15
N ILE A 784 29.37 60.06 -20.03
CA ILE A 784 28.46 60.00 -21.18
C ILE A 784 29.24 60.28 -22.45
N PHE A 785 29.05 59.42 -23.44
CA PHE A 785 29.50 59.61 -24.82
C PHE A 785 28.26 59.82 -25.69
N GLY A 786 28.08 61.03 -26.24
CA GLY A 786 27.00 61.32 -27.20
C GLY A 786 27.17 60.58 -28.52
N GLU A 787 28.43 60.29 -28.87
CA GLU A 787 28.78 59.46 -30.03
C GLU A 787 28.51 60.12 -31.39
N ALA A 788 27.38 59.91 -32.06
CA ALA A 788 27.17 60.39 -33.43
C ALA A 788 25.82 61.09 -33.63
N GLY A 789 25.81 62.41 -33.60
CA GLY A 789 24.71 63.27 -34.00
C GLY A 789 24.79 64.59 -33.26
N ASP A 790 23.75 65.42 -33.31
CA ASP A 790 23.73 66.68 -32.58
C ASP A 790 23.14 66.43 -31.18
N ASP A 791 24.01 66.23 -30.17
CA ASP A 791 23.60 65.74 -28.86
C ASP A 791 23.41 66.85 -27.83
N ASN A 792 22.51 66.64 -26.87
CA ASN A 792 22.22 67.58 -25.78
C ASN A 792 22.40 66.91 -24.41
N LEU A 793 23.57 67.10 -23.80
CA LEU A 793 23.96 66.51 -22.52
C LEU A 793 24.00 67.58 -21.43
N SER A 794 23.02 67.58 -20.53
CA SER A 794 22.86 68.66 -19.52
C SER A 794 22.75 68.13 -18.09
N GLY A 795 23.77 68.43 -17.29
CA GLY A 795 23.81 68.22 -15.83
C GLY A 795 23.75 69.51 -15.03
N SER A 796 22.99 70.50 -15.50
CA SER A 796 22.92 71.84 -14.87
C SER A 796 22.56 71.86 -13.38
N THR A 797 21.92 70.79 -12.89
CA THR A 797 21.51 70.61 -11.49
C THR A 797 22.25 69.47 -10.79
N TRP A 798 23.24 68.85 -11.44
CA TRP A 798 24.02 67.73 -10.90
C TRP A 798 25.09 68.24 -9.92
N ASN A 799 25.30 67.54 -8.81
CA ASN A 799 26.28 67.96 -7.78
C ASN A 799 27.54 67.10 -7.72
N SER A 800 27.54 65.91 -8.30
CA SER A 800 28.69 64.99 -8.35
C SER A 800 29.55 65.19 -9.60
N ASP A 801 30.68 64.50 -9.67
CA ASP A 801 31.63 64.61 -10.79
C ASP A 801 31.03 64.02 -12.09
N LEU A 802 31.16 64.76 -13.19
CA LEU A 802 30.61 64.39 -14.50
C LEU A 802 31.67 64.41 -15.59
N ILE A 803 31.61 63.46 -16.52
CA ILE A 803 32.38 63.48 -17.76
C ILE A 803 31.40 63.43 -18.93
N LEU A 804 31.40 64.49 -19.74
CA LEU A 804 30.60 64.58 -20.95
C LEU A 804 31.50 64.64 -22.18
N LEU A 805 31.27 63.74 -23.11
CA LEU A 805 31.85 63.79 -24.44
C LEU A 805 30.70 63.95 -25.43
N GLY A 806 30.76 64.98 -26.27
CA GLY A 806 29.80 65.18 -27.35
C GLY A 806 29.88 64.03 -28.35
N ASP A 807 31.09 63.76 -28.85
CA ASP A 807 31.31 62.64 -29.77
C ASP A 807 31.84 61.35 -29.12
N SER A 808 32.15 60.35 -29.96
CA SER A 808 32.77 59.09 -29.53
C SER A 808 34.11 59.31 -28.83
N GLY A 809 34.33 58.55 -27.75
CA GLY A 809 35.56 58.62 -26.98
C GLY A 809 35.83 57.39 -26.12
N THR A 810 36.93 57.48 -25.37
CA THR A 810 37.40 56.47 -24.44
C THR A 810 37.70 57.06 -23.08
N ALA A 811 37.35 56.31 -22.02
CA ALA A 811 37.81 56.53 -20.66
C ALA A 811 38.65 55.34 -20.21
N ILE A 812 39.88 55.60 -19.76
CA ILE A 812 40.85 54.58 -19.34
C ILE A 812 41.07 54.69 -17.84
N TYR A 813 40.95 53.56 -17.14
CA TYR A 813 41.13 53.42 -15.70
C TYR A 813 42.35 52.56 -15.37
N ASN A 814 42.98 52.77 -14.22
CA ASN A 814 44.05 51.92 -13.69
C ASN A 814 43.51 50.96 -12.62
N GLY A 815 42.77 49.93 -13.02
CA GLY A 815 42.10 48.99 -12.11
C GLY A 815 40.58 49.16 -12.19
N GLU A 816 39.89 49.03 -11.06
CA GLU A 816 38.46 49.28 -10.93
C GLU A 816 38.05 50.63 -11.53
N LYS A 817 36.89 50.68 -12.17
CA LYS A 817 36.27 51.89 -12.67
C LYS A 817 35.68 52.70 -11.50
N ASN A 818 36.49 53.61 -10.99
CA ASN A 818 36.09 54.65 -10.04
C ASN A 818 36.81 55.97 -10.37
N SER A 819 36.39 57.07 -9.73
CA SER A 819 36.94 58.40 -9.99
C SER A 819 38.42 58.54 -9.62
N GLU A 820 38.91 57.80 -8.62
CA GLU A 820 40.32 57.83 -8.20
C GLU A 820 41.26 57.11 -9.19
N ASN A 821 40.74 56.09 -9.88
CA ASN A 821 41.49 55.27 -10.82
C ASN A 821 41.44 55.79 -12.27
N LEU A 822 40.61 56.80 -12.56
CA LEU A 822 40.53 57.41 -13.87
C LEU A 822 41.87 58.03 -14.29
N ARG A 823 42.43 57.54 -15.40
CA ARG A 823 43.75 57.92 -15.88
C ARG A 823 43.71 58.90 -17.04
N SER A 824 42.84 58.66 -18.01
CA SER A 824 42.75 59.49 -19.20
C SER A 824 41.39 59.36 -19.86
N ILE A 825 40.92 60.47 -20.42
CA ILE A 825 39.76 60.56 -21.29
C ILE A 825 40.23 61.14 -22.61
N ALA A 826 39.73 60.62 -23.73
CA ALA A 826 40.02 61.13 -25.06
C ALA A 826 38.81 61.00 -25.98
N THR A 827 38.74 61.85 -27.01
CA THR A 827 37.86 61.65 -28.16
C THR A 827 38.57 60.74 -29.18
N ASP A 828 37.83 59.83 -29.79
CA ASP A 828 38.41 58.71 -30.55
C ASP A 828 38.28 58.88 -32.07
N ASN A 829 37.21 59.55 -32.52
CA ASN A 829 36.86 59.67 -33.93
C ASN A 829 36.97 61.11 -34.43
N ALA A 830 38.09 61.44 -35.08
CA ALA A 830 38.31 62.78 -35.65
C ALA A 830 37.55 63.05 -36.98
N THR A 831 36.63 62.18 -37.40
CA THR A 831 35.99 62.25 -38.72
C THR A 831 34.46 62.09 -38.75
N SER A 832 33.85 61.73 -37.62
CA SER A 832 32.40 61.60 -37.44
C SER A 832 32.05 62.24 -36.11
N GLY A 833 31.06 63.12 -36.11
CA GLY A 833 30.59 63.89 -34.95
C GLY A 833 29.56 64.94 -35.35
N GLY A 834 28.84 65.50 -34.39
CA GLY A 834 27.80 66.52 -34.62
C GLY A 834 28.01 67.79 -33.80
N SER A 835 27.00 68.66 -33.76
CA SER A 835 27.05 69.92 -33.00
C SER A 835 26.37 69.75 -31.66
N ASP A 836 27.19 69.62 -30.62
CA ASP A 836 26.70 69.19 -29.32
C ASP A 836 26.42 70.36 -28.37
N MET A 837 25.58 70.12 -27.38
CA MET A 837 25.37 71.00 -26.24
C MET A 837 25.77 70.28 -24.97
N LEU A 838 26.92 70.67 -24.40
CA LEU A 838 27.43 70.11 -23.17
C LEU A 838 27.31 71.10 -22.02
N GLN A 839 26.62 70.72 -20.95
CA GLN A 839 26.49 71.53 -19.75
C GLN A 839 26.79 70.71 -18.49
N GLY A 840 27.86 71.08 -17.78
CA GLY A 840 28.21 70.51 -16.48
C GLY A 840 27.34 71.03 -15.34
N GLY A 841 27.58 70.48 -14.16
CA GLY A 841 26.93 70.80 -12.89
C GLY A 841 27.82 71.61 -11.95
N SER A 842 27.72 71.30 -10.65
CA SER A 842 28.52 71.94 -9.60
C SER A 842 29.73 71.12 -9.12
N GLY A 843 29.88 69.89 -9.63
CA GLY A 843 31.00 68.97 -9.38
C GLY A 843 32.26 69.31 -10.18
N ASN A 844 33.25 68.39 -10.16
CA ASN A 844 34.47 68.54 -10.95
C ASN A 844 34.26 67.93 -12.34
N ASP A 845 33.72 68.74 -13.25
CA ASP A 845 33.29 68.24 -14.54
C ASP A 845 34.38 68.31 -15.62
N VAL A 846 34.40 67.31 -16.50
CA VAL A 846 35.19 67.30 -17.74
C VAL A 846 34.25 67.28 -18.93
N LEU A 847 34.33 68.32 -19.77
CA LEU A 847 33.53 68.44 -20.99
C LEU A 847 34.45 68.44 -22.20
N LEU A 848 34.22 67.54 -23.14
CA LEU A 848 34.92 67.44 -24.42
C LEU A 848 33.87 67.41 -25.54
N GLY A 849 33.67 68.51 -26.28
CA GLY A 849 32.71 68.54 -27.39
C GLY A 849 33.09 67.54 -28.49
N GLY A 850 34.04 67.93 -29.33
CA GLY A 850 34.65 67.03 -30.30
C GLY A 850 34.80 67.70 -31.65
N LEU A 851 34.21 67.10 -32.67
CA LEU A 851 34.11 67.51 -34.05
C LEU A 851 32.75 68.15 -34.30
N GLY A 852 32.63 69.43 -33.98
CA GLY A 852 31.35 70.10 -34.12
C GLY A 852 31.38 71.57 -33.86
N ALA A 853 30.18 72.14 -33.74
CA ALA A 853 29.98 73.43 -33.10
C ALA A 853 29.43 73.19 -31.70
N ASP A 854 30.34 73.12 -30.72
CA ASP A 854 30.08 72.69 -29.34
C ASP A 854 30.07 73.86 -28.33
#